data_AF-A0A8E2UTU8-F1
#
_entry.id   AF-A0A8E2UTU8-F1
#
_cell.length_a   1.000
_cell.length_b   1.000
_cell.length_c   1.000
_cell.angle_alpha   90.00
_cell.angle_beta   90.00
_cell.angle_gamma   90.00
#
_symmetry.space_group_name_H-M   'P 1'
#
loop_
_entity.id
_entity.type
_entity.pdbx_description
1 polymer ?
#
loop_
_entity_poly.entity_id
_entity_poly.type
_entity_poly.pdbx_seq_one_letter_code
_entity_poly.pdbx_strand_id
1 'polypeptide(L)'
;MTIRHRITLLVVLTFVALSAIGVYAVYQTRKSASEVRQVTQGIVPSALASADLVADVKNIQIATMTLVYAPDPNTVAQAADELKTKEAALRAALDAQARSAVGRAQQGLVAQAKDSAANYFAAIDDTVKMKTAGKAEVAQAYLFANVAQYRDELESIVDTLRVEKNRQKDDAILALNGMLSTTATAIGGVAGTVVVLLTALGFVLYRQITRPLSRMQTMMSEIATSQDFTRRVPVGRMDEIGHSIVAFNGMIEKIQENAAQLKQKTADIQAMLQNMQQGILTVVDGGVVHAEYSAYLETIFETRDIAGRDLMALVFDDSDLGSDARSQVEAAVHACLGEDSMNFAFNEHLLVNEVAKRMPDGRHKWLDLSWSAITDESDTVVRLMLCVRDVTEIRELTAQAGEQQRRLEMIGEILAISQDKFHDFVHSAKGFLSENERMIRQHERADHSVVAALFRNMHTIKGNARTYSLQHLTNIVHEAEQAYESLRRADSGPEWNRDALMEDLARVREAIDHYATINAVTLGRSGGPTDGAPADYLMVERAHISESLRMLDRADPANAADWRAARDAVRRMLSQLGTQGIGDALGGVIESLPSLATELGKPAPVVHIDSRGWRVRSEIAPTLKNVFMHLMRNAIDHGIETSDERRAAGKPAAGTIDVAVDVDAEALRFVLRDDGRGLALDRIRAIAHERGWLDANGPALSDEAVAELIFRPGFSTARAVTEVSGRGVGMDAVRNFLKRDGGDIVLRFTDACVGAPYRAFETIVSLPARFAADGHAHGDGHAADAAGQPADAWIGARFSTAERS
;
A
#
# COMPACT_ATOMS: atom_id res chain seq x y z
N MET A 1 -9.14 52.50 18.26
CA MET A 1 -8.09 53.13 19.09
C MET A 1 -7.50 52.07 19.99
N THR A 2 -6.21 51.84 19.86
CA THR A 2 -5.49 50.84 20.63
C THR A 2 -5.44 51.27 22.11
N ILE A 3 -5.41 50.32 23.05
CA ILE A 3 -5.21 50.56 24.49
C ILE A 3 -4.01 51.48 24.70
N ARG A 4 -2.92 51.25 23.94
CA ARG A 4 -1.74 52.11 23.95
C ARG A 4 -2.07 53.60 23.70
N HIS A 5 -2.86 53.91 22.67
CA HIS A 5 -3.22 55.30 22.33
C HIS A 5 -4.09 55.95 23.40
N ARG A 6 -4.93 55.18 24.09
CA ARG A 6 -5.76 55.72 25.17
C ARG A 6 -4.95 56.04 26.42
N ILE A 7 -4.03 55.16 26.79
CA ILE A 7 -3.15 55.38 27.94
C ILE A 7 -2.26 56.60 27.68
N THR A 8 -1.64 56.71 26.50
CA THR A 8 -0.79 57.87 26.18
C THR A 8 -1.57 59.16 26.14
N LEU A 9 -2.74 59.21 25.49
CA LEU A 9 -3.59 60.41 25.46
C LEU A 9 -3.97 60.87 26.87
N LEU A 10 -4.30 59.91 27.73
CA LEU A 10 -4.73 60.15 29.11
C LEU A 10 -3.60 60.67 30.00
N VAL A 11 -2.40 60.10 29.88
CA VAL A 11 -1.20 60.60 30.58
C VAL A 11 -0.85 62.02 30.13
N VAL A 12 -0.89 62.29 28.82
CA VAL A 12 -0.60 63.62 28.26
C VAL A 12 -1.60 64.66 28.76
N LEU A 13 -2.91 64.35 28.71
CA LEU A 13 -3.95 65.25 29.22
C LEU A 13 -3.80 65.54 30.71
N THR A 14 -3.45 64.54 31.51
CA THR A 14 -3.22 64.69 32.95
C THR A 14 -2.03 65.62 33.21
N PHE A 15 -0.93 65.45 32.47
CA PHE A 15 0.26 66.29 32.62
C PHE A 15 0.00 67.75 32.25
N VAL A 16 -0.71 67.98 31.14
CA VAL A 16 -1.11 69.33 30.70
C VAL A 16 -2.00 70.01 31.74
N ALA A 17 -2.98 69.30 32.30
CA ALA A 17 -3.86 69.82 33.34
C ALA A 17 -3.09 70.21 34.61
N LEU A 18 -2.18 69.35 35.09
CA LEU A 18 -1.37 69.64 36.28
C LEU A 18 -0.44 70.85 36.09
N SER A 19 0.15 70.98 34.90
CA SER A 19 1.03 72.11 34.58
C SER A 19 0.27 73.44 34.52
N ALA A 20 -0.92 73.46 33.91
CA ALA A 20 -1.76 74.66 33.85
C ALA A 20 -2.15 75.15 35.26
N ILE A 21 -2.45 74.23 36.18
CA ILE A 21 -2.78 74.54 37.57
C ILE A 21 -1.56 75.10 38.31
N GLY A 22 -0.37 74.50 38.14
CA GLY A 22 0.85 75.00 38.73
C GLY A 22 1.16 76.44 38.31
N VAL A 23 1.01 76.75 37.02
CA VAL A 23 1.18 78.12 36.48
C VAL A 23 0.18 79.09 37.10
N TYR A 24 -1.09 78.71 37.19
CA TYR A 24 -2.14 79.55 37.79
C TYR A 24 -1.88 79.85 39.28
N ALA A 25 -1.48 78.84 40.05
CA ALA A 25 -1.17 79.00 41.47
C ALA A 25 -0.01 79.99 41.68
N VAL A 26 1.09 79.84 40.92
CA VAL A 26 2.24 80.76 40.99
C VAL A 26 1.84 82.20 40.64
N TYR A 27 1.01 82.38 39.61
CA TYR A 27 0.51 83.71 39.22
C TYR A 27 -0.28 84.37 40.36
N GLN A 28 -1.22 83.65 40.98
CA GLN A 28 -2.03 84.19 42.05
C GLN A 28 -1.24 84.51 43.31
N THR A 29 -0.28 83.66 43.71
CA THR A 29 0.58 83.93 44.86
C THR A 29 1.40 85.21 44.67
N ARG A 30 1.93 85.45 43.46
CA ARG A 30 2.66 86.69 43.15
C ARG A 30 1.77 87.93 43.26
N LYS A 31 0.54 87.85 42.73
CA LYS A 31 -0.44 88.94 42.83
C LYS A 31 -0.74 89.27 44.30
N SER A 32 -1.08 88.26 45.10
CA SER A 32 -1.39 88.47 46.53
C SER A 32 -0.21 89.05 47.31
N ALA A 33 1.03 88.62 47.03
CA ALA A 33 2.21 89.19 47.67
C ALA A 33 2.38 90.69 47.40
N SER A 34 2.02 91.17 46.20
CA SER A 34 2.10 92.58 45.85
C SER A 34 1.11 93.46 46.64
N GLU A 35 -0.13 92.99 46.81
CA GLU A 35 -1.17 93.72 47.54
C GLU A 35 -0.88 93.75 49.05
N VAL A 36 -0.40 92.64 49.63
CA VAL A 36 0.08 92.61 51.03
C VAL A 36 1.15 93.68 51.26
N ARG A 37 2.11 93.80 50.34
CA ARG A 37 3.19 94.78 50.44
C ARG A 37 2.68 96.23 50.39
N GLN A 38 1.70 96.53 49.53
CA GLN A 38 1.11 97.86 49.42
C GLN A 38 0.40 98.30 50.71
N VAL A 39 -0.38 97.41 51.34
CA VAL A 39 -1.09 97.72 52.59
C VAL A 39 -0.12 97.89 53.75
N THR A 40 0.83 96.95 53.89
CA THR A 40 1.78 96.91 55.02
C THR A 40 2.83 98.02 54.98
N GLN A 41 3.39 98.34 53.81
CA GLN A 41 4.47 99.34 53.68
C GLN A 41 3.98 100.75 53.32
N GLY A 42 2.71 100.91 52.90
CA GLY A 42 2.17 102.19 52.43
C GLY A 42 1.02 102.74 53.27
N ILE A 43 -0.12 102.04 53.25
CA ILE A 43 -1.39 102.56 53.80
C ILE A 43 -1.36 102.61 55.34
N VAL A 44 -0.91 101.53 56.00
CA VAL A 44 -0.88 101.46 57.47
C VAL A 44 0.06 102.50 58.09
N PRO A 45 1.32 102.68 57.65
CA PRO A 45 2.20 103.71 58.20
C PRO A 45 1.69 105.14 57.97
N SER A 46 1.06 105.42 56.81
CA SER A 46 0.49 106.74 56.51
C SER A 46 -0.63 107.13 57.48
N ALA A 47 -1.50 106.16 57.83
CA ALA A 47 -2.57 106.37 58.82
C ALA A 47 -2.06 106.49 60.26
N LEU A 48 -0.95 105.82 60.60
CA LEU A 48 -0.28 106.02 61.89
C LEU A 48 0.32 107.43 62.00
N ALA A 49 1.04 107.87 60.96
CA ALA A 49 1.66 109.19 60.92
C ALA A 49 0.65 110.36 60.92
N SER A 50 -0.64 110.13 60.64
CA SER A 50 -1.66 111.18 60.77
C SER A 50 -2.15 111.33 62.21
N ALA A 51 -2.01 110.30 63.05
CA ALA A 51 -2.27 110.40 64.48
C ALA A 51 -1.22 111.27 65.19
N ASP A 52 0.04 111.23 64.73
CA ASP A 52 1.13 112.03 65.28
C ASP A 52 0.90 113.54 65.07
N LEU A 53 0.23 113.96 64.00
CA LEU A 53 -0.09 115.37 63.74
C LEU A 53 -0.92 116.01 64.86
N VAL A 54 -1.88 115.28 65.44
CA VAL A 54 -2.69 115.78 66.56
C VAL A 54 -1.81 116.04 67.78
N ALA A 55 -0.84 115.16 68.02
CA ALA A 55 0.13 115.33 69.09
C ALA A 55 1.06 116.51 68.82
N ASP A 56 1.49 116.72 67.57
CA ASP A 56 2.33 117.84 67.17
C ASP A 56 1.64 119.20 67.38
N VAL A 57 0.35 119.32 67.00
CA VAL A 57 -0.45 120.54 67.26
C VAL A 57 -0.53 120.83 68.77
N LYS A 58 -0.75 119.80 69.61
CA LYS A 58 -0.76 119.93 71.07
C LYS A 58 0.60 120.30 71.65
N ASN A 59 1.68 119.73 71.11
CA ASN A 59 3.05 120.05 71.52
C ASN A 59 3.40 121.51 71.20
N ILE A 60 2.96 122.04 70.05
CA ILE A 60 3.12 123.45 69.70
C ILE A 60 2.30 124.34 70.65
N GLN A 61 1.08 123.95 70.99
CA GLN A 61 0.30 124.68 72.00
C GLN A 61 1.04 124.76 73.34
N ILE A 62 1.57 123.64 73.83
CA ILE A 62 2.31 123.60 75.10
C ILE A 62 3.56 124.47 74.99
N ALA A 63 4.33 124.37 73.91
CA ALA A 63 5.52 125.20 73.68
C ALA A 63 5.18 126.70 73.63
N THR A 64 4.09 127.07 72.96
CA THR A 64 3.60 128.45 72.92
C THR A 64 3.18 128.94 74.31
N MET A 65 2.48 128.11 75.11
CA MET A 65 2.14 128.46 76.49
C MET A 65 3.40 128.66 77.34
N THR A 66 4.34 127.70 77.29
CA THR A 66 5.63 127.79 78.00
C THR A 66 6.37 129.08 77.65
N LEU A 67 6.40 129.45 76.36
CA LEU A 67 7.01 130.71 75.90
C LEU A 67 6.33 131.95 76.48
N VAL A 68 4.99 131.99 76.47
CA VAL A 68 4.22 133.13 76.99
C VAL A 68 4.37 133.27 78.51
N TYR A 69 4.52 132.17 79.24
CA TYR A 69 4.70 132.15 80.70
C TYR A 69 6.16 132.14 81.18
N ALA A 70 7.14 132.14 80.28
CA ALA A 70 8.55 132.16 80.63
C ALA A 70 8.90 133.42 81.48
N PRO A 71 9.66 133.25 82.58
CA PRO A 71 9.92 134.31 83.55
C PRO A 71 11.06 135.26 83.15
N ASP A 72 11.96 134.85 82.25
CA ASP A 72 13.15 135.62 81.88
C ASP A 72 13.47 135.60 80.37
N PRO A 73 14.27 136.54 79.84
CA PRO A 73 14.56 136.61 78.41
C PRO A 73 15.31 135.40 77.84
N ASN A 74 16.15 134.72 78.63
CA ASN A 74 16.87 133.53 78.16
C ASN A 74 15.91 132.34 78.00
N THR A 75 14.98 132.16 78.95
CA THR A 75 13.94 131.13 78.84
C THR A 75 12.93 131.42 77.74
N VAL A 76 12.62 132.69 77.44
CA VAL A 76 11.84 133.08 76.25
C VAL A 76 12.57 132.70 74.96
N ALA A 77 13.87 132.97 74.85
CA ALA A 77 14.66 132.64 73.66
C ALA A 77 14.77 131.11 73.44
N GLN A 78 14.98 130.35 74.52
CA GLN A 78 15.02 128.88 74.47
C GLN A 78 13.66 128.30 74.08
N ALA A 79 12.57 128.79 74.67
CA ALA A 79 11.21 128.35 74.33
C ALA A 79 10.82 128.74 72.89
N ALA A 80 11.32 129.87 72.37
CA ALA A 80 11.11 130.29 70.99
C ALA A 80 11.85 129.37 70.00
N ASP A 81 13.07 128.94 70.31
CA ASP A 81 13.82 128.00 69.48
C ASP A 81 13.18 126.59 69.50
N GLU A 82 12.72 126.15 70.68
CA GLU A 82 11.98 124.90 70.83
C GLU A 82 10.66 124.95 70.03
N LEU A 83 9.89 126.03 70.17
CA LEU A 83 8.66 126.25 69.41
C LEU A 83 8.92 126.23 67.90
N LYS A 84 9.94 126.95 67.41
CA LYS A 84 10.32 126.94 65.99
C LYS A 84 10.68 125.54 65.49
N THR A 85 11.32 124.74 66.34
CA THR A 85 11.62 123.32 66.06
C THR A 85 10.32 122.51 65.95
N LYS A 86 9.35 122.72 66.84
CA LYS A 86 8.03 122.06 66.77
C LYS A 86 7.20 122.51 65.56
N GLU A 87 7.23 123.78 65.19
CA GLU A 87 6.58 124.28 63.97
C GLU A 87 7.18 123.63 62.71
N ALA A 88 8.51 123.54 62.64
CA ALA A 88 9.21 122.87 61.55
C ALA A 88 8.86 121.38 61.46
N ALA A 89 8.74 120.70 62.62
CA ALA A 89 8.31 119.31 62.70
C ALA A 89 6.88 119.12 62.17
N LEU A 90 5.93 119.97 62.58
CA LEU A 90 4.55 119.90 62.09
C LEU A 90 4.46 120.18 60.59
N ARG A 91 5.22 121.16 60.06
CA ARG A 91 5.29 121.39 58.60
C ARG A 91 5.80 120.17 57.85
N ALA A 92 6.89 119.56 58.34
CA ALA A 92 7.45 118.35 57.73
C ALA A 92 6.48 117.16 57.80
N ALA A 93 5.73 117.02 58.89
CA ALA A 93 4.71 115.99 59.06
C ALA A 93 3.52 116.19 58.10
N LEU A 94 3.04 117.44 57.93
CA LEU A 94 2.00 117.78 56.95
C LEU A 94 2.49 117.56 55.50
N ASP A 95 3.75 117.81 55.19
CA ASP A 95 4.36 117.49 53.89
C ASP A 95 4.46 115.98 53.65
N ALA A 96 4.79 115.20 54.68
CA ALA A 96 4.77 113.74 54.60
C ALA A 96 3.35 113.20 54.37
N GLN A 97 2.35 113.80 55.01
CA GLN A 97 0.94 113.47 54.74
C GLN A 97 0.51 113.87 53.33
N ALA A 98 0.99 114.99 52.78
CA ALA A 98 0.70 115.39 51.40
C ALA A 98 1.24 114.38 50.38
N ARG A 99 2.46 113.88 50.59
CA ARG A 99 3.07 112.87 49.71
C ARG A 99 2.35 111.52 49.75
N SER A 100 1.70 111.20 50.86
CA SER A 100 0.97 109.95 51.05
C SER A 100 -0.55 110.10 50.90
N ALA A 101 -1.05 111.28 50.53
CA ALA A 101 -2.47 111.56 50.36
C ALA A 101 -3.03 110.85 49.12
N VAL A 102 -3.98 109.94 49.35
CA VAL A 102 -4.65 109.18 48.31
C VAL A 102 -6.09 109.67 48.19
N GLY A 103 -6.47 110.09 46.99
CA GLY A 103 -7.81 110.58 46.68
C GLY A 103 -8.00 112.08 46.95
N ARG A 104 -9.02 112.65 46.31
CA ARG A 104 -9.30 114.10 46.36
C ARG A 104 -9.59 114.60 47.78
N ALA A 105 -10.26 113.79 48.60
CA ALA A 105 -10.61 114.17 49.97
C ALA A 105 -9.37 114.35 50.87
N GLN A 106 -8.45 113.39 50.87
CA GLN A 106 -7.21 113.51 51.65
C GLN A 106 -6.31 114.64 51.15
N GLN A 107 -6.20 114.80 49.82
CA GLN A 107 -5.44 115.90 49.23
C GLN A 107 -6.01 117.27 49.63
N GLY A 108 -7.34 117.41 49.63
CA GLY A 108 -8.03 118.60 50.09
C GLY A 108 -7.80 118.88 51.58
N LEU A 109 -7.96 117.86 52.44
CA LEU A 109 -7.78 118.00 53.89
C LEU A 109 -6.34 118.35 54.27
N VAL A 110 -5.33 117.77 53.61
CA VAL A 110 -3.93 118.12 53.86
C VAL A 110 -3.62 119.55 53.40
N ALA A 111 -4.15 119.97 52.24
CA ALA A 111 -4.00 121.36 51.78
C ALA A 111 -4.62 122.33 52.79
N GLN A 112 -5.85 122.05 53.23
CA GLN A 112 -6.56 122.85 54.23
C GLN A 112 -5.81 122.88 55.58
N ALA A 113 -5.22 121.77 56.01
CA ALA A 113 -4.42 121.71 57.24
C ALA A 113 -3.13 122.54 57.11
N LYS A 114 -2.50 122.55 55.94
CA LYS A 114 -1.31 123.41 55.68
C LYS A 114 -1.66 124.88 55.73
N ASP A 115 -2.77 125.28 55.13
CA ASP A 115 -3.25 126.67 55.14
C ASP A 115 -3.63 127.11 56.57
N SER A 116 -4.36 126.27 57.30
CA SER A 116 -4.71 126.51 58.71
C SER A 116 -3.49 126.55 59.63
N ALA A 117 -2.49 125.67 59.39
CA ALA A 117 -1.22 125.70 60.13
C ALA A 117 -0.42 126.98 59.86
N ALA A 118 -0.41 127.51 58.64
CA ALA A 118 0.23 128.78 58.34
C ALA A 118 -0.41 129.95 59.12
N ASN A 119 -1.74 129.98 59.20
CA ASN A 119 -2.46 130.97 60.00
C ASN A 119 -2.17 130.81 61.51
N TYR A 120 -2.12 129.57 61.99
CA TYR A 120 -1.78 129.25 63.38
C TYR A 120 -0.37 129.73 63.73
N PHE A 121 0.62 129.42 62.89
CA PHE A 121 2.00 129.88 63.08
C PHE A 121 2.14 131.40 63.01
N ALA A 122 1.39 132.07 62.13
CA ALA A 122 1.41 133.54 62.06
C ALA A 122 0.87 134.18 63.35
N ALA A 123 -0.23 133.65 63.90
CA ALA A 123 -0.79 134.11 65.17
C ALA A 123 0.17 133.83 66.35
N ILE A 124 0.88 132.70 66.32
CA ILE A 124 1.92 132.39 67.30
C ILE A 124 3.08 133.38 67.19
N ASP A 125 3.60 133.65 65.99
CA ASP A 125 4.72 134.58 65.76
C ASP A 125 4.38 135.99 66.24
N ASP A 126 3.15 136.46 66.01
CA ASP A 126 2.68 137.73 66.57
C ASP A 126 2.62 137.72 68.10
N THR A 127 2.22 136.59 68.71
CA THR A 127 2.28 136.39 70.16
C THR A 127 3.72 136.44 70.68
N VAL A 128 4.67 135.81 69.98
CA VAL A 128 6.10 135.83 70.30
C VAL A 128 6.64 137.25 70.23
N LYS A 129 6.36 138.00 69.16
CA LYS A 129 6.76 139.41 69.02
C LYS A 129 6.25 140.29 70.17
N MET A 130 4.99 140.10 70.56
CA MET A 130 4.39 140.84 71.69
C MET A 130 5.11 140.51 73.01
N LYS A 131 5.42 139.22 73.25
CA LYS A 131 6.16 138.77 74.44
C LYS A 131 7.59 139.32 74.45
N THR A 132 8.31 139.27 73.33
CA THR A 132 9.69 139.79 73.22
C THR A 132 9.78 141.30 73.29
N ALA A 133 8.72 142.03 72.91
CA ALA A 133 8.62 143.48 73.03
C ALA A 133 8.25 143.97 74.46
N GLY A 134 8.18 143.06 75.44
CA GLY A 134 7.85 143.39 76.84
C GLY A 134 6.34 143.57 77.12
N LYS A 135 5.46 143.25 76.17
CA LYS A 135 3.99 143.38 76.31
C LYS A 135 3.35 142.05 76.73
N ALA A 136 3.73 141.53 77.90
CA ALA A 136 3.32 140.19 78.34
C ALA A 136 1.80 140.00 78.48
N GLU A 137 1.08 140.98 79.00
CA GLU A 137 -0.39 140.88 79.16
C GLU A 137 -1.12 140.87 77.80
N VAL A 138 -0.60 141.63 76.83
CA VAL A 138 -1.15 141.66 75.46
C VAL A 138 -0.89 140.33 74.75
N ALA A 139 0.30 139.75 74.93
CA ALA A 139 0.62 138.42 74.40
C ALA A 139 -0.30 137.33 74.99
N GLN A 140 -0.61 137.40 76.29
CA GLN A 140 -1.56 136.48 76.92
C GLN A 140 -2.98 136.63 76.36
N ALA A 141 -3.49 137.86 76.24
CA ALA A 141 -4.81 138.09 75.67
C ALA A 141 -4.91 137.65 74.19
N TYR A 142 -3.86 137.90 73.39
CA TYR A 142 -3.81 137.51 71.98
C TYR A 142 -3.71 135.99 71.79
N LEU A 143 -2.99 135.29 72.67
CA LEU A 143 -2.94 133.82 72.72
C LEU A 143 -4.35 133.22 72.89
N PHE A 144 -5.14 133.74 73.82
CA PHE A 144 -6.48 133.23 74.09
C PHE A 144 -7.51 133.65 73.03
N ALA A 145 -7.38 134.83 72.43
CA ALA A 145 -8.33 135.32 71.45
C ALA A 145 -8.10 134.75 70.04
N ASN A 146 -6.84 134.69 69.57
CA ASN A 146 -6.53 134.38 68.16
C ASN A 146 -5.83 133.03 67.99
N VAL A 147 -4.80 132.75 68.79
CA VAL A 147 -4.01 131.51 68.64
C VAL A 147 -4.86 130.28 68.98
N ALA A 148 -5.72 130.36 70.00
CA ALA A 148 -6.66 129.30 70.34
C ALA A 148 -7.66 129.00 69.19
N GLN A 149 -8.15 130.03 68.50
CA GLN A 149 -9.09 129.87 67.39
C GLN A 149 -8.44 129.12 66.22
N TYR A 150 -7.23 129.52 65.80
CA TYR A 150 -6.52 128.85 64.71
C TYR A 150 -6.05 127.44 65.09
N ARG A 151 -5.73 127.19 66.37
CA ARG A 151 -5.46 125.84 66.89
C ARG A 151 -6.66 124.94 66.69
N ASP A 152 -7.84 125.37 67.13
CA ASP A 152 -9.06 124.55 67.10
C ASP A 152 -9.48 124.23 65.67
N GLU A 153 -9.31 125.18 64.75
CA GLU A 153 -9.50 124.95 63.32
C GLU A 153 -8.53 123.91 62.77
N LEU A 154 -7.23 124.03 63.08
CA LEU A 154 -6.20 123.08 62.64
C LEU A 154 -6.41 121.69 63.24
N GLU A 155 -6.72 121.59 64.53
CA GLU A 155 -7.00 120.32 65.21
C GLU A 155 -8.21 119.62 64.57
N SER A 156 -9.28 120.36 64.27
CA SER A 156 -10.47 119.82 63.59
C SER A 156 -10.16 119.24 62.20
N ILE A 157 -9.33 119.94 61.40
CA ILE A 157 -8.94 119.46 60.06
C ILE A 157 -8.04 118.23 60.17
N VAL A 158 -7.08 118.25 61.09
CA VAL A 158 -6.16 117.13 61.32
C VAL A 158 -6.90 115.90 61.83
N ASP A 159 -7.87 116.06 62.74
CA ASP A 159 -8.73 114.96 63.19
C ASP A 159 -9.57 114.39 62.06
N THR A 160 -10.12 115.25 61.19
CA THR A 160 -10.86 114.81 60.00
C THR A 160 -9.96 114.01 59.05
N LEU A 161 -8.73 114.48 58.81
CA LEU A 161 -7.73 113.76 58.02
C LEU A 161 -7.38 112.41 58.65
N ARG A 162 -7.23 112.35 59.98
CA ARG A 162 -6.94 111.13 60.72
C ARG A 162 -8.06 110.10 60.58
N VAL A 163 -9.32 110.53 60.68
CA VAL A 163 -10.49 109.66 60.46
C VAL A 163 -10.49 109.12 59.03
N GLU A 164 -10.28 109.97 58.03
CA GLU A 164 -10.28 109.54 56.63
C GLU A 164 -9.14 108.57 56.30
N LYS A 165 -7.95 108.79 56.88
CA LYS A 165 -6.80 107.89 56.76
C LYS A 165 -7.06 106.53 57.41
N ASN A 166 -7.66 106.52 58.60
CA ASN A 166 -8.03 105.27 59.27
C ASN A 166 -9.10 104.51 58.49
N ARG A 167 -10.11 105.19 57.94
CA ARG A 167 -11.11 104.59 57.08
C ARG A 167 -10.48 103.88 55.88
N GLN A 168 -9.57 104.56 55.18
CA GLN A 168 -8.85 103.95 54.05
C GLN A 168 -8.03 102.72 54.46
N LYS A 169 -7.36 102.77 55.61
CA LYS A 169 -6.58 101.64 56.14
C LYS A 169 -7.48 100.43 56.41
N ASP A 170 -8.61 100.65 57.07
CA ASP A 170 -9.55 99.57 57.41
C ASP A 170 -10.17 98.97 56.15
N ASP A 171 -10.56 99.79 55.17
CA ASP A 171 -11.06 99.34 53.86
C ASP A 171 -10.01 98.51 53.10
N ALA A 172 -8.74 98.94 53.12
CA ALA A 172 -7.66 98.22 52.45
C ALA A 172 -7.34 96.87 53.12
N ILE A 173 -7.38 96.79 54.45
CA ILE A 173 -7.19 95.53 55.19
C ILE A 173 -8.35 94.57 54.92
N LEU A 174 -9.60 95.07 54.91
CA LEU A 174 -10.78 94.25 54.58
C LEU A 174 -10.70 93.71 53.14
N ALA A 175 -10.32 94.55 52.17
CA ALA A 175 -10.13 94.13 50.79
C ALA A 175 -9.03 93.05 50.66
N LEU A 176 -7.90 93.23 51.36
CA LEU A 176 -6.80 92.27 51.37
C LEU A 176 -7.21 90.91 51.95
N ASN A 177 -7.90 90.91 53.10
CA ASN A 177 -8.41 89.69 53.72
C ASN A 177 -9.44 88.99 52.83
N GLY A 178 -10.33 89.74 52.18
CA GLY A 178 -11.28 89.22 51.21
C GLY A 178 -10.60 88.57 50.01
N MET A 179 -9.58 89.21 49.44
CA MET A 179 -8.79 88.62 48.35
C MET A 179 -8.07 87.34 48.80
N LEU A 180 -7.36 87.35 49.95
CA LEU A 180 -6.63 86.18 50.44
C LEU A 180 -7.57 84.98 50.67
N SER A 181 -8.75 85.22 51.25
CA SER A 181 -9.79 84.19 51.42
C SER A 181 -10.29 83.64 50.08
N THR A 182 -10.55 84.52 49.11
CA THR A 182 -10.98 84.13 47.75
C THR A 182 -9.90 83.31 47.04
N THR A 183 -8.62 83.68 47.19
CA THR A 183 -7.50 82.93 46.61
C THR A 183 -7.35 81.55 47.25
N ALA A 184 -7.47 81.45 48.59
CA ALA A 184 -7.40 80.19 49.30
C ALA A 184 -8.53 79.23 48.90
N THR A 185 -9.77 79.73 48.80
CA THR A 185 -10.92 78.94 48.35
C THR A 185 -10.79 78.52 46.88
N ALA A 186 -10.31 79.40 46.00
CA ALA A 186 -10.05 79.07 44.59
C ALA A 186 -9.00 77.95 44.43
N ILE A 187 -7.88 78.02 45.16
CA ILE A 187 -6.86 76.97 45.14
C ILE A 187 -7.44 75.64 45.68
N GLY A 188 -8.19 75.68 46.78
CA GLY A 188 -8.86 74.50 47.34
C GLY A 188 -9.85 73.85 46.36
N GLY A 189 -10.66 74.66 45.66
CA GLY A 189 -11.60 74.16 44.65
C GLY A 189 -10.92 73.50 43.45
N VAL A 190 -9.83 74.10 42.95
CA VAL A 190 -9.04 73.51 41.86
C VAL A 190 -8.41 72.20 42.30
N ALA A 191 -7.80 72.15 43.49
CA ALA A 191 -7.21 70.92 44.03
C ALA A 191 -8.25 69.80 44.20
N GLY A 192 -9.42 70.11 44.76
CA GLY A 192 -10.51 69.13 44.91
C GLY A 192 -10.99 68.58 43.56
N THR A 193 -11.13 69.45 42.56
CA THR A 193 -11.54 69.05 41.19
C THR A 193 -10.53 68.07 40.57
N VAL A 194 -9.23 68.31 40.76
CA VAL A 194 -8.17 67.40 40.27
C VAL A 194 -8.27 66.02 40.92
N VAL A 195 -8.48 65.94 42.23
CA VAL A 195 -8.62 64.66 42.95
C VAL A 195 -9.81 63.87 42.40
N VAL A 196 -10.95 64.53 42.18
CA VAL A 196 -12.14 63.89 41.59
C VAL A 196 -11.86 63.40 40.17
N LEU A 197 -11.22 64.22 39.33
CA LEU A 197 -10.87 63.84 37.97
C LEU A 197 -9.91 62.65 37.94
N LEU A 198 -8.84 62.66 38.75
CA LEU A 198 -7.90 61.54 38.85
C LEU A 198 -8.57 60.26 39.36
N THR A 199 -9.49 60.36 40.31
CA THR A 199 -10.25 59.22 40.82
C THR A 199 -11.18 58.63 39.75
N ALA A 200 -11.91 59.49 39.04
CA ALA A 200 -12.76 59.07 37.91
C ALA A 200 -11.93 58.42 36.80
N LEU A 201 -10.74 58.96 36.54
CA LEU A 201 -9.80 58.43 35.56
C LEU A 201 -9.29 57.04 35.94
N GLY A 202 -8.90 56.86 37.20
CA GLY A 202 -8.50 55.57 37.76
C GLY A 202 -9.62 54.53 37.65
N PHE A 203 -10.87 54.94 37.94
CA PHE A 203 -12.04 54.07 37.78
C PHE A 203 -12.28 53.65 36.31
N VAL A 204 -12.13 54.59 35.37
CA VAL A 204 -12.24 54.30 33.93
C VAL A 204 -11.17 53.31 33.48
N LEU A 205 -9.91 53.52 33.88
CA LEU A 205 -8.80 52.62 33.55
C LEU A 205 -9.01 51.22 34.15
N TYR A 206 -9.42 51.14 35.42
CA TYR A 206 -9.74 49.88 36.09
C TYR A 206 -10.83 49.10 35.34
N ARG A 207 -11.91 49.79 34.94
CA ARG A 207 -13.03 49.16 34.21
C ARG A 207 -12.65 48.75 32.78
N GLN A 208 -11.77 49.50 32.11
CA GLN A 208 -11.42 49.24 30.71
C GLN A 208 -10.27 48.26 30.52
N ILE A 209 -9.32 48.17 31.45
CA ILE A 209 -8.09 47.39 31.27
C ILE A 209 -7.97 46.30 32.33
N THR A 210 -7.96 46.67 33.61
CA THR A 210 -7.66 45.73 34.71
C THR A 210 -8.71 44.62 34.83
N ARG A 211 -10.00 44.99 34.77
CA ARG A 211 -11.09 44.02 34.96
C ARG A 211 -11.18 42.98 33.82
N PRO A 212 -11.11 43.35 32.52
CA PRO A 212 -11.06 42.37 31.43
C PRO A 212 -9.83 41.45 31.50
N LEU A 213 -8.65 41.99 31.81
CA LEU A 213 -7.41 41.21 31.88
C LEU A 213 -7.47 40.14 32.98
N SER A 214 -7.93 40.51 34.18
CA SER A 214 -8.10 39.57 35.30
C SER A 214 -9.13 38.47 35.00
N ARG A 215 -10.23 38.81 34.32
CA ARG A 215 -11.23 37.82 33.87
C ARG A 215 -10.64 36.84 32.86
N MET A 216 -9.88 37.35 31.88
CA MET A 216 -9.20 36.52 30.88
C MET A 216 -8.23 35.55 31.55
N GLN A 217 -7.37 36.04 32.45
CA GLN A 217 -6.40 35.21 33.19
C GLN A 217 -7.09 34.11 34.00
N THR A 218 -8.16 34.46 34.73
CA THR A 218 -8.91 33.51 35.56
C THR A 218 -9.51 32.40 34.70
N MET A 219 -10.19 32.75 33.60
CA MET A 219 -10.81 31.75 32.71
C MET A 219 -9.77 30.90 31.98
N MET A 220 -8.65 31.48 31.52
CA MET A 220 -7.56 30.73 30.90
C MET A 220 -6.96 29.71 31.87
N SER A 221 -6.73 30.11 33.13
CA SER A 221 -6.23 29.22 34.18
C SER A 221 -7.24 28.11 34.50
N GLU A 222 -8.53 28.43 34.55
CA GLU A 222 -9.58 27.45 34.80
C GLU A 222 -9.63 26.41 33.67
N ILE A 223 -9.62 26.84 32.40
CA ILE A 223 -9.61 25.94 31.22
C ILE A 223 -8.37 25.01 31.25
N ALA A 224 -7.20 25.56 31.55
CA ALA A 224 -5.96 24.77 31.62
C ALA A 224 -5.99 23.74 32.75
N THR A 225 -6.54 24.11 33.92
CA THR A 225 -6.56 23.23 35.11
C THR A 225 -7.65 22.18 35.02
N SER A 226 -8.83 22.54 34.51
CA SER A 226 -9.96 21.60 34.37
C SER A 226 -9.83 20.68 33.16
N GLN A 227 -8.92 21.00 32.22
CA GLN A 227 -8.81 20.36 30.90
C GLN A 227 -10.13 20.40 30.10
N ASP A 228 -11.08 21.27 30.48
CA ASP A 228 -12.33 21.49 29.75
C ASP A 228 -12.12 22.51 28.64
N PHE A 229 -11.59 22.03 27.52
CA PHE A 229 -11.34 22.81 26.33
C PHE A 229 -12.62 23.18 25.56
N THR A 230 -13.82 22.80 26.01
CA THR A 230 -15.07 23.20 25.34
C THR A 230 -15.45 24.64 25.67
N ARG A 231 -14.98 25.15 26.79
CA ARG A 231 -15.19 26.54 27.20
C ARG A 231 -14.38 27.49 26.33
N ARG A 232 -14.90 28.69 26.14
CA ARG A 232 -14.27 29.78 25.40
C ARG A 232 -14.25 31.03 26.26
N VAL A 233 -13.19 31.80 26.13
CA VAL A 233 -13.11 33.11 26.78
C VAL A 233 -13.93 34.10 25.94
N PRO A 234 -14.93 34.80 26.51
CA PRO A 234 -15.80 35.69 25.74
C PRO A 234 -15.05 36.95 25.27
N VAL A 235 -15.16 37.26 23.98
CA VAL A 235 -14.58 38.48 23.39
C VAL A 235 -15.52 39.65 23.64
N GLY A 236 -15.18 40.52 24.60
CA GLY A 236 -16.00 41.70 24.91
C GLY A 236 -15.81 42.86 23.93
N ARG A 237 -14.56 43.12 23.49
CA ARG A 237 -14.21 44.25 22.62
C ARG A 237 -13.08 43.85 21.68
N MET A 238 -13.10 44.35 20.44
CA MET A 238 -12.02 44.17 19.46
C MET A 238 -10.93 45.24 19.64
N ASP A 239 -10.10 45.05 20.66
CA ASP A 239 -8.85 45.78 20.89
C ASP A 239 -7.70 44.76 21.07
N GLU A 240 -6.53 45.18 21.58
CA GLU A 240 -5.40 44.28 21.79
C GLU A 240 -5.72 43.09 22.71
N ILE A 241 -6.58 43.29 23.73
CA ILE A 241 -7.04 42.20 24.61
C ILE A 241 -7.98 41.30 23.82
N GLY A 242 -8.90 41.87 23.04
CA GLY A 242 -9.79 41.12 22.14
C GLY A 242 -9.05 40.20 21.19
N HIS A 243 -8.03 40.71 20.48
CA HIS A 243 -7.22 39.89 19.56
C HIS A 243 -6.48 38.76 20.29
N SER A 244 -5.99 39.01 21.51
CA SER A 244 -5.33 37.97 22.33
C SER A 244 -6.31 36.86 22.71
N ILE A 245 -7.56 37.21 23.07
CA ILE A 245 -8.62 36.24 23.36
C ILE A 245 -8.96 35.41 22.11
N VAL A 246 -9.06 36.04 20.94
CA VAL A 246 -9.34 35.34 19.67
C VAL A 246 -8.23 34.34 19.34
N ALA A 247 -6.96 34.76 19.44
CA ALA A 247 -5.82 33.88 19.19
C ALA A 247 -5.79 32.67 20.15
N PHE A 248 -6.08 32.91 21.44
CA PHE A 248 -6.16 31.85 22.44
C PHE A 248 -7.32 30.87 22.17
N ASN A 249 -8.51 31.37 21.85
CA ASN A 249 -9.64 30.51 21.49
C ASN A 249 -9.33 29.67 20.24
N GLY A 250 -8.61 30.21 19.25
CA GLY A 250 -8.14 29.45 18.08
C GLY A 250 -7.10 28.37 18.41
N MET A 251 -6.25 28.60 19.41
CA MET A 251 -5.35 27.55 19.93
C MET A 251 -6.13 26.42 20.59
N ILE A 252 -7.13 26.75 21.42
CA ILE A 252 -8.01 25.76 22.04
C ILE A 252 -8.72 24.91 20.98
N GLU A 253 -9.24 25.55 19.92
CA GLU A 253 -9.89 24.86 18.81
C GLU A 253 -8.97 23.84 18.16
N LYS A 254 -7.72 24.21 17.83
CA LYS A 254 -6.73 23.26 17.30
C LYS A 254 -6.40 22.11 18.26
N ILE A 255 -6.33 22.38 19.56
CA ILE A 255 -6.09 21.34 20.57
C ILE A 255 -7.26 20.34 20.58
N GLN A 256 -8.50 20.83 20.54
CA GLN A 256 -9.68 19.97 20.47
C GLN A 256 -9.73 19.17 19.16
N GLU A 257 -9.44 19.79 18.02
CA GLU A 257 -9.37 19.10 16.73
C GLU A 257 -8.32 17.99 16.74
N ASN A 258 -7.11 18.26 17.23
CA ASN A 258 -6.05 17.26 17.33
C ASN A 258 -6.43 16.11 18.28
N ALA A 259 -7.02 16.41 19.43
CA ALA A 259 -7.47 15.40 20.38
C ALA A 259 -8.59 14.52 19.77
N ALA A 260 -9.53 15.13 19.05
CA ALA A 260 -10.58 14.43 18.33
C ALA A 260 -10.02 13.55 17.21
N GLN A 261 -9.07 14.07 16.41
CA GLN A 261 -8.38 13.29 15.38
C GLN A 261 -7.60 12.12 15.95
N LEU A 262 -6.92 12.28 17.08
CA LEU A 262 -6.19 11.20 17.73
C LEU A 262 -7.15 10.10 18.21
N LYS A 263 -8.26 10.50 18.83
CA LYS A 263 -9.31 9.57 19.25
C LYS A 263 -9.92 8.84 18.04
N GLN A 264 -10.18 9.55 16.95
CA GLN A 264 -10.69 8.97 15.71
C GLN A 264 -9.69 7.99 15.11
N LYS A 265 -8.41 8.37 14.96
CA LYS A 265 -7.35 7.47 14.45
C LYS A 265 -7.19 6.22 15.31
N THR A 266 -7.27 6.37 16.63
CA THR A 266 -7.22 5.22 17.56
C THR A 266 -8.42 4.29 17.35
N ALA A 267 -9.62 4.87 17.22
CA ALA A 267 -10.84 4.11 16.93
C ALA A 267 -10.80 3.44 15.55
N ASP A 268 -10.26 4.12 14.53
CA ASP A 268 -10.10 3.58 13.17
C ASP A 268 -9.13 2.40 13.17
N ILE A 269 -7.98 2.50 13.85
CA ILE A 269 -7.02 1.39 13.99
C ILE A 269 -7.68 0.21 14.71
N GLN A 270 -8.38 0.45 15.82
CA GLN A 270 -9.08 -0.60 16.55
C GLN A 270 -10.18 -1.25 15.70
N ALA A 271 -10.94 -0.46 14.94
CA ALA A 271 -11.94 -0.95 14.00
C ALA A 271 -11.31 -1.76 12.85
N MET A 272 -10.15 -1.36 12.34
CA MET A 272 -9.39 -2.16 11.37
C MET A 272 -8.99 -3.51 11.98
N LEU A 273 -8.34 -3.51 13.15
CA LEU A 273 -7.93 -4.75 13.84
C LEU A 273 -9.11 -5.68 14.16
N GLN A 274 -10.29 -5.12 14.46
CA GLN A 274 -11.51 -5.90 14.73
C GLN A 274 -12.15 -6.50 13.46
N ASN A 275 -12.03 -5.85 12.31
CA ASN A 275 -12.67 -6.29 11.06
C ASN A 275 -11.71 -6.98 10.08
N MET A 276 -10.42 -7.05 10.39
CA MET A 276 -9.44 -7.78 9.60
C MET A 276 -9.68 -9.29 9.67
N GLN A 277 -9.65 -9.96 8.53
CA GLN A 277 -9.75 -11.42 8.41
C GLN A 277 -8.39 -12.12 8.59
N GLN A 278 -7.46 -11.49 9.31
CA GLN A 278 -6.13 -12.02 9.61
C GLN A 278 -5.87 -11.83 11.08
N GLY A 279 -5.32 -12.85 11.73
CA GLY A 279 -4.94 -12.76 13.11
C GLY A 279 -3.62 -12.01 13.23
N ILE A 280 -3.58 -10.93 14.00
CA ILE A 280 -2.34 -10.21 14.30
C ILE A 280 -2.21 -10.14 15.80
N LEU A 281 -1.07 -10.60 16.32
CA LEU A 281 -0.68 -10.39 17.70
C LEU A 281 0.72 -9.78 17.75
N THR A 282 0.99 -9.08 18.84
CA THR A 282 2.34 -8.60 19.15
C THR A 282 2.83 -9.27 20.42
N VAL A 283 4.11 -9.58 20.45
CA VAL A 283 4.81 -10.25 21.56
C VAL A 283 5.73 -9.22 22.20
N VAL A 284 5.63 -9.11 23.50
CA VAL A 284 6.48 -8.22 24.32
C VAL A 284 7.54 -9.02 25.07
N ASP A 285 8.43 -8.31 25.75
CA ASP A 285 9.46 -8.90 26.59
C ASP A 285 8.88 -9.95 27.55
N GLY A 286 9.59 -11.07 27.70
CA GLY A 286 9.11 -12.27 28.39
C GLY A 286 8.30 -13.25 27.54
N GLY A 287 8.16 -13.04 26.22
CA GLY A 287 7.53 -14.00 25.31
C GLY A 287 6.00 -14.06 25.40
N VAL A 288 5.38 -13.04 26.01
CA VAL A 288 3.93 -12.98 26.24
C VAL A 288 3.23 -12.12 25.19
N VAL A 289 1.98 -12.48 24.88
CA VAL A 289 1.15 -11.77 23.92
C VAL A 289 0.61 -10.46 24.52
N HIS A 290 0.75 -9.36 23.79
CA HIS A 290 0.25 -8.04 24.18
C HIS A 290 -1.28 -7.99 24.21
N ALA A 291 -1.85 -7.05 24.98
CA ALA A 291 -3.30 -6.90 25.12
C ALA A 291 -4.01 -6.44 23.83
N GLU A 292 -3.29 -5.77 22.94
CA GLU A 292 -3.81 -5.35 21.64
C GLU A 292 -3.51 -6.44 20.59
N TYR A 293 -4.55 -7.17 20.20
CA TYR A 293 -4.52 -8.22 19.19
C TYR A 293 -5.77 -8.15 18.30
N SER A 294 -5.72 -8.73 17.10
CA SER A 294 -6.89 -8.79 16.20
C SER A 294 -7.93 -9.76 16.73
N ALA A 295 -9.20 -9.34 16.78
CA ALA A 295 -10.32 -10.17 17.23
C ALA A 295 -10.45 -11.48 16.42
N TYR A 296 -9.98 -11.51 15.18
CA TYR A 296 -10.00 -12.70 14.34
C TYR A 296 -9.13 -13.84 14.88
N LEU A 297 -8.12 -13.55 15.72
CA LEU A 297 -7.35 -14.59 16.41
C LEU A 297 -8.22 -15.45 17.33
N GLU A 298 -9.29 -14.90 17.90
CA GLU A 298 -10.23 -15.68 18.73
C GLU A 298 -10.95 -16.75 17.89
N THR A 299 -11.20 -16.47 16.60
CA THR A 299 -11.77 -17.42 15.65
C THR A 299 -10.74 -18.44 15.18
N ILE A 300 -9.48 -18.02 14.96
CA ILE A 300 -8.40 -18.92 14.54
C ILE A 300 -8.11 -19.93 15.65
N PHE A 301 -7.80 -19.46 16.86
CA PHE A 301 -7.42 -20.30 18.00
C PHE A 301 -8.60 -20.83 18.82
N GLU A 302 -9.84 -20.42 18.50
CA GLU A 302 -11.08 -20.84 19.18
C GLU A 302 -11.05 -20.59 20.70
N THR A 303 -10.35 -19.54 21.11
CA THR A 303 -10.21 -19.12 22.51
C THR A 303 -10.23 -17.60 22.62
N ARG A 304 -10.79 -17.09 23.72
CA ARG A 304 -10.72 -15.66 24.09
C ARG A 304 -9.56 -15.35 25.03
N ASP A 305 -8.88 -16.39 25.51
CA ASP A 305 -7.74 -16.29 26.42
C ASP A 305 -6.44 -16.21 25.60
N ILE A 306 -6.17 -15.01 25.07
CA ILE A 306 -5.02 -14.70 24.19
C ILE A 306 -4.08 -13.71 24.87
N ALA A 307 -4.60 -12.56 25.32
CA ALA A 307 -3.79 -11.50 25.92
C ALA A 307 -3.10 -11.97 27.21
N GLY A 308 -1.79 -11.71 27.33
CA GLY A 308 -0.98 -12.08 28.49
C GLY A 308 -0.58 -13.55 28.55
N ARG A 309 -1.01 -14.37 27.59
CA ARG A 309 -0.61 -15.78 27.49
C ARG A 309 0.77 -15.90 26.86
N ASP A 310 1.47 -16.97 27.21
CA ASP A 310 2.73 -17.35 26.59
C ASP A 310 2.53 -17.69 25.10
N LEU A 311 3.38 -17.13 24.24
CA LEU A 311 3.29 -17.31 22.79
C LEU A 311 3.45 -18.79 22.39
N MET A 312 4.40 -19.48 23.00
CA MET A 312 4.70 -20.87 22.66
C MET A 312 3.52 -21.77 23.02
N ALA A 313 2.90 -21.53 24.16
CA ALA A 313 1.69 -22.22 24.58
C ALA A 313 0.47 -21.91 23.69
N LEU A 314 0.31 -20.65 23.26
CA LEU A 314 -0.83 -20.27 22.42
C LEU A 314 -0.73 -20.87 21.01
N VAL A 315 0.39 -20.67 20.34
CA VAL A 315 0.55 -21.00 18.91
C VAL A 315 0.96 -22.45 18.72
N PHE A 316 1.97 -22.93 19.45
CA PHE A 316 2.67 -24.18 19.15
C PHE A 316 2.28 -25.38 20.02
N ASP A 317 1.50 -25.22 21.10
CA ASP A 317 0.91 -26.38 21.78
C ASP A 317 -0.09 -27.10 20.86
N ASP A 318 -0.17 -28.43 20.97
CA ASP A 318 -1.02 -29.28 20.12
C ASP A 318 -0.75 -29.11 18.60
N SER A 319 0.46 -28.68 18.25
CA SER A 319 0.90 -28.62 16.85
C SER A 319 1.69 -29.85 16.42
N ASP A 320 1.88 -30.00 15.12
CA ASP A 320 2.76 -31.00 14.51
C ASP A 320 4.26 -30.65 14.62
N LEU A 321 4.60 -29.53 15.29
CA LEU A 321 5.97 -29.09 15.47
C LEU A 321 6.73 -29.99 16.46
N GLY A 322 7.85 -30.55 16.00
CA GLY A 322 8.74 -31.37 16.84
C GLY A 322 9.40 -30.59 17.99
N SER A 323 9.86 -31.31 19.02
CA SER A 323 10.48 -30.71 20.23
C SER A 323 11.65 -29.80 19.90
N ASP A 324 12.51 -30.21 18.96
CA ASP A 324 13.74 -29.49 18.63
C ASP A 324 13.45 -28.17 17.92
N ALA A 325 12.52 -28.19 16.96
CA ALA A 325 12.10 -27.00 16.23
C ALA A 325 11.37 -26.01 17.15
N ARG A 326 10.56 -26.50 18.09
CA ARG A 326 9.91 -25.66 19.11
C ARG A 326 10.92 -24.90 19.96
N SER A 327 11.95 -25.57 20.47
CA SER A 327 13.00 -24.93 21.26
C SER A 327 13.82 -23.90 20.47
N GLN A 328 14.02 -24.12 19.16
CA GLN A 328 14.67 -23.14 18.30
C GLN A 328 13.83 -21.87 18.13
N VAL A 329 12.53 -22.00 17.90
CA VAL A 329 11.62 -20.84 17.79
C VAL A 329 11.59 -20.04 19.09
N GLU A 330 11.48 -20.72 20.24
CA GLU A 330 11.47 -20.08 21.56
C GLU A 330 12.76 -19.28 21.80
N ALA A 331 13.92 -19.89 21.52
CA ALA A 331 15.22 -19.23 21.64
C ALA A 331 15.35 -18.04 20.69
N ALA A 332 14.87 -18.16 19.45
CA ALA A 332 14.90 -17.08 18.47
C ALA A 332 14.03 -15.89 18.89
N VAL A 333 12.80 -16.14 19.37
CA VAL A 333 11.89 -15.10 19.88
C VAL A 333 12.53 -14.33 21.03
N HIS A 334 13.14 -15.02 21.99
CA HIS A 334 13.83 -14.38 23.12
C HIS A 334 15.09 -13.63 22.70
N ALA A 335 15.85 -14.14 21.72
CA ALA A 335 17.06 -13.49 21.24
C ALA A 335 16.76 -12.21 20.45
N CYS A 336 15.58 -12.07 19.85
CA CYS A 336 15.23 -10.89 19.05
C CYS A 336 14.70 -9.71 19.87
N LEU A 337 14.04 -9.95 21.01
CA LEU A 337 13.41 -8.89 21.80
C LEU A 337 14.45 -8.07 22.58
N GLY A 338 14.37 -6.75 22.49
CA GLY A 338 15.29 -5.83 23.20
C GLY A 338 16.67 -5.67 22.55
N GLU A 339 16.87 -6.25 21.37
CA GLU A 339 18.12 -6.21 20.62
C GLU A 339 17.96 -5.40 19.31
N ASP A 340 19.06 -5.18 18.61
CA ASP A 340 19.08 -4.47 17.33
C ASP A 340 18.31 -5.23 16.22
N SER A 341 17.71 -4.50 15.27
CA SER A 341 16.94 -5.06 14.15
C SER A 341 17.72 -6.09 13.32
N MET A 342 19.06 -5.97 13.24
CA MET A 342 19.94 -6.92 12.56
C MET A 342 19.89 -8.32 13.21
N ASN A 343 19.65 -8.38 14.52
CA ASN A 343 19.53 -9.64 15.25
C ASN A 343 18.27 -10.41 14.84
N PHE A 344 17.16 -9.70 14.56
CA PHE A 344 15.97 -10.32 13.99
C PHE A 344 16.26 -10.89 12.60
N ALA A 345 16.88 -10.12 11.71
CA ALA A 345 17.23 -10.60 10.37
C ALA A 345 18.15 -11.82 10.39
N PHE A 346 19.02 -11.94 11.39
CA PHE A 346 19.88 -13.12 11.55
C PHE A 346 19.11 -14.35 12.01
N ASN A 347 18.10 -14.20 12.89
CA ASN A 347 17.36 -15.33 13.48
C ASN A 347 16.05 -15.65 12.78
N GLU A 348 15.58 -14.83 11.83
CA GLU A 348 14.31 -15.01 11.12
C GLU A 348 14.17 -16.41 10.50
N HIS A 349 15.27 -16.97 9.98
CA HIS A 349 15.29 -18.32 9.38
C HIS A 349 15.04 -19.47 10.38
N LEU A 350 15.12 -19.20 11.69
CA LEU A 350 14.82 -20.16 12.76
C LEU A 350 13.35 -20.11 13.17
N LEU A 351 12.60 -19.09 12.72
CA LEU A 351 11.17 -18.95 13.00
C LEU A 351 10.37 -19.81 12.02
N VAL A 352 9.37 -20.49 12.55
CA VAL A 352 8.49 -21.37 11.76
C VAL A 352 7.44 -20.52 11.06
N ASN A 353 7.28 -20.75 9.76
CA ASN A 353 6.33 -20.03 8.92
C ASN A 353 5.04 -20.80 8.65
N GLU A 354 4.99 -22.12 8.90
CA GLU A 354 3.77 -22.91 8.72
C GLU A 354 3.68 -24.01 9.78
N VAL A 355 2.49 -24.23 10.32
CA VAL A 355 2.25 -25.26 11.33
C VAL A 355 0.83 -25.83 11.24
N ALA A 356 0.65 -27.14 11.45
CA ALA A 356 -0.66 -27.75 11.62
C ALA A 356 -1.01 -27.80 13.11
N LYS A 357 -2.04 -27.06 13.52
CA LYS A 357 -2.52 -27.04 14.91
C LYS A 357 -3.77 -27.91 15.05
N ARG A 358 -3.78 -28.79 16.05
CA ARG A 358 -4.96 -29.58 16.42
C ARG A 358 -5.86 -28.73 17.32
N MET A 359 -7.12 -28.63 16.93
CA MET A 359 -8.16 -27.90 17.65
C MET A 359 -8.82 -28.79 18.74
N PRO A 360 -9.52 -28.21 19.72
CA PRO A 360 -10.15 -28.96 20.81
C PRO A 360 -11.18 -30.03 20.36
N ASP A 361 -11.75 -29.85 19.17
CA ASP A 361 -12.71 -30.79 18.56
C ASP A 361 -12.04 -31.92 17.74
N GLY A 362 -10.70 -31.94 17.69
CA GLY A 362 -9.91 -32.92 16.95
C GLY A 362 -9.64 -32.59 15.48
N ARG A 363 -10.17 -31.47 14.94
CA ARG A 363 -9.81 -30.99 13.59
C ARG A 363 -8.40 -30.42 13.57
N HIS A 364 -7.76 -30.44 12.42
CA HIS A 364 -6.48 -29.75 12.19
C HIS A 364 -6.71 -28.47 11.41
N LYS A 365 -6.13 -27.37 11.87
CA LYS A 365 -6.03 -26.11 11.12
C LYS A 365 -4.60 -25.88 10.67
N TRP A 366 -4.43 -25.49 9.41
CA TRP A 366 -3.15 -25.07 8.86
C TRP A 366 -2.98 -23.57 9.08
N LEU A 367 -1.95 -23.20 9.83
CA LEU A 367 -1.65 -21.82 10.19
C LEU A 367 -0.39 -21.38 9.45
N ASP A 368 -0.54 -20.37 8.61
CA ASP A 368 0.55 -19.62 8.00
C ASP A 368 0.96 -18.49 8.96
N LEU A 369 2.23 -18.45 9.30
CA LEU A 369 2.84 -17.60 10.31
C LEU A 369 3.84 -16.66 9.64
N SER A 370 3.64 -15.36 9.80
CA SER A 370 4.58 -14.35 9.29
C SER A 370 5.07 -13.45 10.42
N TRP A 371 6.39 -13.34 10.53
CA TRP A 371 7.07 -12.63 11.61
C TRP A 371 7.57 -11.28 11.13
N SER A 372 7.50 -10.26 11.99
CA SER A 372 8.04 -8.93 11.71
C SER A 372 8.46 -8.24 13.01
N ALA A 373 9.57 -7.51 12.99
CA ALA A 373 10.04 -6.75 14.14
C ALA A 373 9.47 -5.32 14.13
N ILE A 374 9.02 -4.83 15.30
CA ILE A 374 8.62 -3.44 15.52
C ILE A 374 9.74 -2.76 16.32
N THR A 375 10.40 -1.78 15.68
CA THR A 375 11.53 -1.05 16.27
C THR A 375 11.14 0.33 16.77
N ASP A 376 11.94 0.88 17.69
CA ASP A 376 11.87 2.28 18.11
C ASP A 376 12.76 3.20 17.26
N GLU A 377 12.87 4.48 17.66
CA GLU A 377 13.72 5.47 16.97
C GLU A 377 15.22 5.12 17.01
N SER A 378 15.64 4.18 17.87
CA SER A 378 17.04 3.72 18.02
C SER A 378 17.30 2.37 17.34
N ASP A 379 16.37 1.91 16.50
CA ASP A 379 16.41 0.62 15.78
C ASP A 379 16.46 -0.63 16.69
N THR A 380 16.02 -0.48 17.94
CA THR A 380 15.91 -1.59 18.88
C THR A 380 14.54 -2.24 18.76
N VAL A 381 14.48 -3.57 18.69
CA VAL A 381 13.24 -4.35 18.57
C VAL A 381 12.48 -4.30 19.90
N VAL A 382 11.40 -3.53 19.94
CA VAL A 382 10.55 -3.37 21.13
C VAL A 382 9.49 -4.47 21.22
N ARG A 383 9.00 -4.92 20.05
CA ARG A 383 7.97 -5.97 19.95
C ARG A 383 8.19 -6.82 18.71
N LEU A 384 7.78 -8.08 18.77
CA LEU A 384 7.65 -8.93 17.59
C LEU A 384 6.18 -9.02 17.20
N MET A 385 5.87 -8.75 15.95
CA MET A 385 4.54 -8.94 15.37
C MET A 385 4.47 -10.30 14.69
N LEU A 386 3.46 -11.09 15.07
CA LEU A 386 3.13 -12.36 14.43
C LEU A 386 1.78 -12.21 13.74
N CYS A 387 1.77 -12.37 12.42
CA CYS A 387 0.56 -12.53 11.62
C CYS A 387 0.27 -14.03 11.50
N VAL A 388 -0.96 -14.42 11.85
CA VAL A 388 -1.47 -15.79 11.78
C VAL A 388 -2.63 -15.80 10.80
N ARG A 389 -2.51 -16.59 9.74
CA ARG A 389 -3.59 -16.81 8.78
C ARG A 389 -4.00 -18.27 8.80
N ASP A 390 -5.29 -18.52 8.99
CA ASP A 390 -5.87 -19.84 8.75
C ASP A 390 -5.94 -20.08 7.24
N VAL A 391 -5.06 -20.95 6.75
CA VAL A 391 -4.98 -21.34 5.34
C VAL A 391 -5.60 -22.72 5.09
N THR A 392 -6.36 -23.26 6.05
CA THR A 392 -6.96 -24.60 5.95
C THR A 392 -7.83 -24.72 4.70
N GLU A 393 -8.78 -23.79 4.51
CA GLU A 393 -9.67 -23.79 3.35
C GLU A 393 -8.89 -23.59 2.04
N ILE A 394 -7.92 -22.66 2.01
CA ILE A 394 -7.10 -22.40 0.82
C ILE A 394 -6.28 -23.62 0.44
N ARG A 395 -5.71 -24.32 1.43
CA ARG A 395 -4.91 -25.53 1.21
C ARG A 395 -5.78 -26.70 0.76
N GLU A 396 -6.96 -26.87 1.35
CA GLU A 396 -7.96 -27.84 0.89
C GLU A 396 -8.43 -27.53 -0.54
N LEU A 397 -8.73 -26.27 -0.85
CA LEU A 397 -9.13 -25.83 -2.19
C LEU A 397 -8.00 -25.97 -3.21
N THR A 398 -6.74 -25.70 -2.82
CA THR A 398 -5.58 -25.87 -3.70
C THR A 398 -5.33 -27.35 -3.98
N ALA A 399 -5.48 -28.21 -2.97
CA ALA A 399 -5.44 -29.65 -3.13
C ALA A 399 -6.59 -30.15 -4.04
N GLN A 400 -7.81 -29.64 -3.84
CA GLN A 400 -8.97 -29.95 -4.68
C GLN A 400 -8.78 -29.45 -6.12
N ALA A 401 -8.30 -28.21 -6.32
CA ALA A 401 -8.05 -27.64 -7.63
C ALA A 401 -6.93 -28.40 -8.36
N GLY A 402 -5.88 -28.82 -7.65
CA GLY A 402 -4.86 -29.70 -8.18
C GLY A 402 -5.40 -31.06 -8.60
N GLU A 403 -6.34 -31.63 -7.83
CA GLU A 403 -7.03 -32.87 -8.18
C GLU A 403 -8.01 -32.70 -9.37
N GLN A 404 -8.74 -31.59 -9.42
CA GLN A 404 -9.61 -31.25 -10.55
C GLN A 404 -8.79 -31.00 -11.82
N GLN A 405 -7.65 -30.33 -11.72
CA GLN A 405 -6.72 -30.10 -12.83
C GLN A 405 -6.17 -31.43 -13.35
N ARG A 406 -5.70 -32.31 -12.46
CA ARG A 406 -5.29 -33.68 -12.81
C ARG A 406 -6.43 -34.45 -13.50
N ARG A 407 -7.66 -34.32 -13.01
CA ARG A 407 -8.83 -34.95 -13.62
C ARG A 407 -9.13 -34.42 -15.02
N LEU A 408 -9.00 -33.11 -15.25
CA LEU A 408 -9.16 -32.50 -16.57
C LEU A 408 -8.07 -32.96 -17.55
N GLU A 409 -6.83 -33.10 -17.09
CA GLU A 409 -5.73 -33.65 -17.88
C GLU A 409 -6.02 -35.10 -18.28
N MET A 410 -6.43 -35.96 -17.33
CA MET A 410 -6.87 -37.33 -17.61
C MET A 410 -8.03 -37.39 -18.62
N ILE A 411 -9.00 -36.48 -18.52
CA ILE A 411 -10.10 -36.38 -19.50
C ILE A 411 -9.55 -36.07 -20.90
N GLY A 412 -8.61 -35.13 -21.01
CA GLY A 412 -7.94 -34.77 -22.27
C GLY A 412 -7.21 -35.96 -22.89
N GLU A 413 -6.46 -36.72 -22.07
CA GLU A 413 -5.77 -37.94 -22.50
C GLU A 413 -6.75 -38.99 -23.04
N ILE A 414 -7.86 -39.23 -22.33
CA ILE A 414 -8.90 -40.21 -22.73
C ILE A 414 -9.57 -39.80 -24.05
N LEU A 415 -9.87 -38.50 -24.23
CA LEU A 415 -10.53 -37.99 -25.44
C LEU A 415 -9.68 -38.12 -26.70
N ALA A 416 -8.34 -38.11 -26.57
CA ALA A 416 -7.42 -38.33 -27.69
C ALA A 416 -7.43 -39.78 -28.20
N ILE A 417 -8.02 -40.71 -27.46
CA ILE A 417 -8.08 -42.14 -27.78
C ILE A 417 -9.50 -42.49 -28.24
N SER A 418 -9.62 -43.30 -29.30
CA SER A 418 -10.93 -43.83 -29.71
C SER A 418 -11.49 -44.79 -28.65
N GLN A 419 -12.81 -44.82 -28.51
CA GLN A 419 -13.49 -45.54 -27.42
C GLN A 419 -13.14 -47.03 -27.38
N ASP A 420 -13.10 -47.69 -28.55
CA ASP A 420 -12.78 -49.12 -28.65
C ASP A 420 -11.34 -49.42 -28.20
N LYS A 421 -10.37 -48.57 -28.60
CA LYS A 421 -8.96 -48.74 -28.23
C LYS A 421 -8.74 -48.51 -26.73
N PHE A 422 -9.45 -47.55 -26.15
CA PHE A 422 -9.38 -47.30 -24.71
C PHE A 422 -9.99 -48.48 -23.93
N HIS A 423 -11.12 -49.02 -24.39
CA HIS A 423 -11.73 -50.21 -23.81
C HIS A 423 -10.80 -51.43 -23.86
N ASP A 424 -10.19 -51.70 -25.02
CA ASP A 424 -9.24 -52.81 -25.20
C ASP A 424 -8.01 -52.66 -24.31
N PHE A 425 -7.50 -51.43 -24.16
CA PHE A 425 -6.41 -51.12 -23.25
C PHE A 425 -6.78 -51.45 -21.79
N VAL A 426 -7.92 -50.94 -21.30
CA VAL A 426 -8.37 -51.17 -19.91
C VAL A 426 -8.58 -52.67 -19.66
N HIS A 427 -9.21 -53.39 -20.59
CA HIS A 427 -9.45 -54.82 -20.47
C HIS A 427 -8.14 -55.62 -20.44
N SER A 428 -7.21 -55.32 -21.36
CA SER A 428 -5.89 -55.96 -21.42
C SER A 428 -5.07 -55.69 -20.16
N ALA A 429 -5.05 -54.44 -19.68
CA ALA A 429 -4.31 -54.05 -18.48
C ALA A 429 -4.85 -54.74 -17.22
N LYS A 430 -6.18 -54.84 -17.07
CA LYS A 430 -6.81 -55.63 -15.98
C LYS A 430 -6.48 -57.12 -16.07
N GLY A 431 -6.37 -57.66 -17.28
CA GLY A 431 -5.91 -59.03 -17.51
C GLY A 431 -4.52 -59.28 -16.96
N PHE A 432 -3.55 -58.43 -17.32
CA PHE A 432 -2.17 -58.51 -16.82
C PHE A 432 -2.06 -58.33 -15.30
N LEU A 433 -2.84 -57.41 -14.72
CA LEU A 433 -2.88 -57.23 -13.26
C LEU A 433 -3.40 -58.48 -12.54
N SER A 434 -4.45 -59.11 -13.07
CA SER A 434 -5.05 -60.31 -12.48
C SER A 434 -4.13 -61.52 -12.61
N GLU A 435 -3.35 -61.59 -13.69
CA GLU A 435 -2.29 -62.58 -13.83
C GLU A 435 -1.16 -62.36 -12.81
N ASN A 436 -0.69 -61.12 -12.63
CA ASN A 436 0.33 -60.80 -11.63
C ASN A 436 -0.15 -61.10 -10.21
N GLU A 437 -1.39 -60.72 -9.89
CA GLU A 437 -2.00 -61.02 -8.60
C GLU A 437 -2.05 -62.53 -8.33
N ARG A 438 -2.45 -63.33 -9.32
CA ARG A 438 -2.44 -64.80 -9.21
C ARG A 438 -1.02 -65.32 -8.97
N MET A 439 -0.03 -64.82 -9.71
CA MET A 439 1.37 -65.22 -9.54
C MET A 439 1.91 -64.88 -8.14
N ILE A 440 1.63 -63.68 -7.62
CA ILE A 440 2.07 -63.27 -6.27
C ILE A 440 1.39 -64.10 -5.19
N ARG A 441 0.09 -64.39 -5.32
CA ARG A 441 -0.64 -65.21 -4.34
C ARG A 441 -0.17 -66.68 -4.31
N GLN A 442 0.22 -67.23 -5.46
CA GLN A 442 0.62 -68.63 -5.60
C GLN A 442 2.08 -68.90 -5.18
N HIS A 443 2.92 -67.87 -5.05
CA HIS A 443 4.34 -68.03 -4.73
C HIS A 443 4.69 -67.43 -3.37
N GLU A 444 5.28 -68.25 -2.50
CA GLU A 444 5.70 -67.82 -1.16
C GLU A 444 7.10 -67.17 -1.13
N ARG A 445 7.88 -67.33 -2.20
CA ARG A 445 9.25 -66.82 -2.35
C ARG A 445 9.48 -66.30 -3.77
N ALA A 446 10.45 -65.40 -3.92
CA ALA A 446 10.88 -64.90 -5.23
C ALA A 446 11.52 -66.02 -6.05
N ASP A 447 10.84 -66.45 -7.11
CA ASP A 447 11.45 -67.18 -8.22
C ASP A 447 11.81 -66.18 -9.33
N HIS A 448 13.04 -66.26 -9.84
CA HIS A 448 13.51 -65.43 -10.96
C HIS A 448 12.58 -65.52 -12.18
N SER A 449 11.97 -66.69 -12.43
CA SER A 449 11.02 -66.87 -13.54
C SER A 449 9.73 -66.04 -13.33
N VAL A 450 9.26 -65.97 -12.09
CA VAL A 450 8.04 -65.28 -11.67
C VAL A 450 8.27 -63.78 -11.61
N VAL A 451 9.36 -63.32 -11.00
CA VAL A 451 9.73 -61.90 -10.96
C VAL A 451 9.90 -61.34 -12.38
N ALA A 452 10.50 -62.11 -13.29
CA ALA A 452 10.59 -61.73 -14.69
C ALA A 452 9.22 -61.64 -15.38
N ALA A 453 8.25 -62.49 -15.02
CA ALA A 453 6.89 -62.41 -15.54
C ALA A 453 6.13 -61.19 -14.99
N LEU A 454 6.22 -60.94 -13.69
CA LEU A 454 5.62 -59.77 -13.04
C LEU A 454 6.10 -58.47 -13.68
N PHE A 455 7.42 -58.36 -13.86
CA PHE A 455 8.05 -57.23 -14.55
C PHE A 455 7.59 -57.11 -16.00
N ARG A 456 7.56 -58.20 -16.79
CA ARG A 456 7.09 -58.16 -18.18
C ARG A 456 5.66 -57.66 -18.30
N ASN A 457 4.79 -58.09 -17.40
CA ASN A 457 3.39 -57.68 -17.37
C ASN A 457 3.27 -56.18 -17.04
N MET A 458 3.97 -55.68 -16.02
CA MET A 458 4.00 -54.23 -15.72
C MET A 458 4.63 -53.40 -16.84
N HIS A 459 5.73 -53.88 -17.41
CA HIS A 459 6.37 -53.27 -18.57
C HIS A 459 5.44 -53.21 -19.79
N THR A 460 4.57 -54.21 -19.94
CA THR A 460 3.57 -54.25 -21.00
C THR A 460 2.47 -53.22 -20.78
N ILE A 461 1.92 -53.15 -19.56
CA ILE A 461 0.94 -52.12 -19.19
C ILE A 461 1.52 -50.71 -19.38
N LYS A 462 2.75 -50.46 -18.89
CA LYS A 462 3.44 -49.18 -19.04
C LYS A 462 3.63 -48.79 -20.50
N GLY A 463 4.09 -49.73 -21.32
CA GLY A 463 4.28 -49.49 -22.75
C GLY A 463 2.98 -49.17 -23.48
N ASN A 464 1.89 -49.84 -23.13
CA ASN A 464 0.57 -49.58 -23.72
C ASN A 464 0.01 -48.22 -23.25
N ALA A 465 0.14 -47.89 -21.95
CA ALA A 465 -0.26 -46.58 -21.41
C ALA A 465 0.50 -45.43 -22.08
N ARG A 466 1.81 -45.58 -22.25
CA ARG A 466 2.66 -44.61 -22.96
C ARG A 466 2.32 -44.46 -24.44
N THR A 467 1.97 -45.56 -25.11
CA THR A 467 1.54 -45.53 -26.52
C THR A 467 0.30 -44.67 -26.72
N TYR A 468 -0.57 -44.64 -25.72
CA TYR A 468 -1.79 -43.84 -25.71
C TYR A 468 -1.62 -42.48 -25.03
N SER A 469 -0.41 -42.10 -24.63
CA SER A 469 -0.12 -40.86 -23.89
C SER A 469 -0.96 -40.71 -22.61
N LEU A 470 -1.16 -41.81 -21.88
CA LEU A 470 -1.76 -41.78 -20.54
C LEU A 470 -0.65 -41.50 -19.52
N GLN A 471 -0.25 -40.23 -19.37
CA GLN A 471 0.97 -39.85 -18.64
C GLN A 471 0.87 -40.20 -17.15
N HIS A 472 -0.24 -39.87 -16.50
CA HIS A 472 -0.43 -40.12 -15.07
C HIS A 472 -0.41 -41.63 -14.76
N LEU A 473 -1.11 -42.44 -15.56
CA LEU A 473 -1.05 -43.91 -15.44
C LEU A 473 0.34 -44.47 -15.71
N THR A 474 1.08 -43.91 -16.68
CA THR A 474 2.45 -44.35 -16.99
C THR A 474 3.38 -44.19 -15.79
N ASN A 475 3.26 -43.09 -15.04
CA ASN A 475 4.08 -42.83 -13.86
C ASN A 475 3.78 -43.82 -12.72
N ILE A 476 2.50 -44.08 -12.43
CA ILE A 476 2.10 -45.03 -11.38
C ILE A 476 2.58 -46.45 -11.71
N VAL A 477 2.45 -46.87 -12.98
CA VAL A 477 2.95 -48.18 -13.43
C VAL A 477 4.48 -48.23 -13.39
N HIS A 478 5.16 -47.10 -13.63
CA HIS A 478 6.62 -47.03 -13.56
C HIS A 478 7.15 -47.26 -12.15
N GLU A 479 6.52 -46.70 -11.13
CA GLU A 479 6.89 -46.94 -9.72
C GLU A 479 6.77 -48.42 -9.35
N ALA A 480 5.65 -49.06 -9.70
CA ALA A 480 5.45 -50.50 -9.48
C ALA A 480 6.45 -51.37 -10.28
N GLU A 481 6.75 -50.97 -11.52
CA GLU A 481 7.75 -51.65 -12.35
C GLU A 481 9.18 -51.51 -11.79
N GLN A 482 9.55 -50.34 -11.25
CA GLN A 482 10.84 -50.13 -10.58
C GLN A 482 10.99 -50.99 -9.33
N ALA A 483 9.92 -51.14 -8.54
CA ALA A 483 9.90 -52.05 -7.40
C ALA A 483 10.19 -53.50 -7.86
N TYR A 484 9.58 -53.93 -8.96
CA TYR A 484 9.79 -55.28 -9.51
C TYR A 484 11.15 -55.47 -10.18
N GLU A 485 11.71 -54.43 -10.80
CA GLU A 485 13.08 -54.42 -11.34
C GLU A 485 14.11 -54.53 -10.22
N SER A 486 13.87 -53.85 -9.09
CA SER A 486 14.75 -53.91 -7.91
C SER A 486 14.80 -55.32 -7.31
N LEU A 487 13.65 -56.02 -7.29
CA LEU A 487 13.57 -57.44 -6.94
C LEU A 487 14.24 -58.36 -7.96
N ARG A 488 14.36 -57.94 -9.23
CA ARG A 488 15.00 -58.73 -10.30
C ARG A 488 16.53 -58.65 -10.26
N ARG A 489 17.10 -57.50 -9.86
CA ARG A 489 18.55 -57.24 -9.93
C ARG A 489 19.34 -57.72 -8.72
N ALA A 490 18.67 -58.04 -7.63
CA ALA A 490 19.34 -58.22 -6.36
C ALA A 490 19.74 -59.68 -6.13
N ASP A 491 21.05 -59.94 -6.12
CA ASP A 491 21.63 -61.17 -5.55
C ASP A 491 21.59 -61.16 -4.00
N SER A 492 21.26 -60.02 -3.35
CA SER A 492 21.24 -59.86 -1.88
C SER A 492 20.32 -58.73 -1.34
N GLY A 493 19.14 -58.48 -1.92
CA GLY A 493 18.14 -57.51 -1.43
C GLY A 493 16.81 -57.59 -2.21
N PRO A 494 15.84 -56.67 -2.00
CA PRO A 494 14.86 -56.71 -0.91
C PRO A 494 14.10 -58.06 -0.80
N GLU A 495 13.63 -58.38 0.39
CA GLU A 495 12.90 -59.62 0.69
C GLU A 495 11.57 -59.70 -0.09
N TRP A 496 11.17 -60.88 -0.57
CA TRP A 496 9.88 -61.11 -1.23
C TRP A 496 8.73 -60.77 -0.26
N ASN A 497 8.26 -59.53 -0.32
CA ASN A 497 7.18 -59.03 0.51
C ASN A 497 5.88 -59.03 -0.30
N ARG A 498 5.05 -60.05 -0.06
CA ARG A 498 3.75 -60.21 -0.74
C ARG A 498 2.84 -59.02 -0.50
N ASP A 499 2.85 -58.43 0.70
CA ASP A 499 1.96 -57.32 1.05
C ASP A 499 2.35 -56.06 0.28
N ALA A 500 3.64 -55.73 0.21
CA ALA A 500 4.13 -54.60 -0.59
C ALA A 500 3.85 -54.79 -2.10
N LEU A 501 4.08 -56.00 -2.64
CA LEU A 501 3.79 -56.31 -4.04
C LEU A 501 2.30 -56.22 -4.37
N MET A 502 1.44 -56.65 -3.44
CA MET A 502 -0.01 -56.56 -3.56
C MET A 502 -0.50 -55.11 -3.44
N GLU A 503 0.15 -54.30 -2.60
CA GLU A 503 -0.12 -52.86 -2.50
C GLU A 503 0.24 -52.14 -3.80
N ASP A 504 1.40 -52.44 -4.40
CA ASP A 504 1.80 -51.90 -5.70
C ASP A 504 0.78 -52.25 -6.80
N LEU A 505 0.31 -53.51 -6.84
CA LEU A 505 -0.75 -53.92 -7.77
C LEU A 505 -2.07 -53.20 -7.52
N ALA A 506 -2.44 -53.01 -6.24
CA ALA A 506 -3.66 -52.30 -5.88
C ALA A 506 -3.61 -50.84 -6.36
N ARG A 507 -2.48 -50.14 -6.18
CA ARG A 507 -2.29 -48.77 -6.67
C ARG A 507 -2.45 -48.67 -8.20
N VAL A 508 -1.84 -49.60 -8.95
CA VAL A 508 -1.97 -49.61 -10.42
C VAL A 508 -3.40 -49.95 -10.85
N ARG A 509 -4.07 -50.90 -10.17
CA ARG A 509 -5.46 -51.27 -10.44
C ARG A 509 -6.40 -50.09 -10.21
N GLU A 510 -6.24 -49.39 -9.10
CA GLU A 510 -7.02 -48.20 -8.75
C GLU A 510 -6.85 -47.10 -9.80
N ALA A 511 -5.61 -46.85 -10.26
CA ALA A 511 -5.36 -45.90 -11.34
C ALA A 511 -6.10 -46.27 -12.63
N ILE A 512 -6.04 -47.54 -13.07
CA ILE A 512 -6.75 -48.00 -14.28
C ILE A 512 -8.28 -47.88 -14.11
N ASP A 513 -8.80 -48.22 -12.93
CA ASP A 513 -10.22 -48.08 -12.62
C ASP A 513 -10.67 -46.62 -12.60
N HIS A 514 -9.82 -45.71 -12.12
CA HIS A 514 -10.09 -44.27 -12.14
C HIS A 514 -10.24 -43.76 -13.58
N TYR A 515 -9.30 -44.12 -14.46
CA TYR A 515 -9.37 -43.82 -15.89
C TYR A 515 -10.62 -44.41 -16.55
N ALA A 516 -10.97 -45.66 -16.22
CA ALA A 516 -12.18 -46.32 -16.73
C ALA A 516 -13.47 -45.63 -16.26
N THR A 517 -13.54 -45.22 -15.00
CA THR A 517 -14.68 -44.48 -14.43
C THR A 517 -14.82 -43.10 -15.05
N ILE A 518 -13.73 -42.37 -15.28
CA ILE A 518 -13.78 -41.07 -16.00
C ILE A 518 -14.37 -41.27 -17.40
N ASN A 519 -13.90 -42.28 -18.14
CA ASN A 519 -14.41 -42.57 -19.47
C ASN A 519 -15.91 -42.96 -19.48
N ALA A 520 -16.33 -43.85 -18.60
CA ALA A 520 -17.71 -44.35 -18.57
C ALA A 520 -18.71 -43.34 -17.98
N VAL A 521 -18.39 -42.77 -16.82
CA VAL A 521 -19.31 -41.95 -16.01
C VAL A 521 -19.19 -40.47 -16.34
N THR A 522 -17.96 -39.93 -16.44
CA THR A 522 -17.77 -38.48 -16.62
C THR A 522 -17.93 -38.06 -18.08
N LEU A 523 -17.38 -38.84 -19.01
CA LEU A 523 -17.45 -38.56 -20.44
C LEU A 523 -18.67 -39.18 -21.12
N GLY A 524 -19.42 -40.03 -20.42
CA GLY A 524 -20.56 -40.76 -21.00
C GLY A 524 -20.16 -41.68 -22.16
N ARG A 525 -18.86 -41.97 -22.33
CA ARG A 525 -18.32 -42.89 -23.35
C ARG A 525 -18.46 -44.34 -22.87
N SER A 526 -19.66 -44.66 -22.40
CA SER A 526 -20.06 -46.01 -22.05
C SER A 526 -20.41 -46.73 -23.34
N GLY A 527 -19.45 -47.49 -23.87
CA GLY A 527 -19.76 -48.66 -24.67
C GLY A 527 -20.13 -49.70 -23.63
N GLY A 528 -21.41 -49.78 -23.29
CA GLY A 528 -21.83 -50.66 -22.21
C GLY A 528 -21.36 -52.09 -22.49
N PRO A 529 -20.86 -52.83 -21.49
CA PRO A 529 -20.90 -54.28 -21.55
C PRO A 529 -22.38 -54.66 -21.50
N THR A 530 -22.98 -54.97 -22.65
CA THR A 530 -24.13 -55.88 -22.62
C THR A 530 -23.54 -57.24 -22.31
N ASP A 531 -23.72 -57.67 -21.06
CA ASP A 531 -23.68 -59.09 -20.70
C ASP A 531 -24.44 -59.88 -21.79
N GLY A 532 -23.70 -60.70 -22.55
CA GLY A 532 -24.26 -61.78 -23.35
C GLY A 532 -24.70 -61.49 -24.79
N ALA A 533 -23.90 -60.80 -25.62
CA ALA A 533 -24.08 -60.90 -27.09
C ALA A 533 -22.74 -61.10 -27.84
N PRO A 534 -22.68 -61.97 -28.87
CA PRO A 534 -21.44 -62.38 -29.51
C PRO A 534 -20.85 -61.30 -30.42
N ALA A 535 -19.54 -61.39 -30.63
CA ALA A 535 -18.69 -60.52 -31.46
C ALA A 535 -19.00 -60.51 -32.98
N ASP A 536 -20.23 -60.77 -33.41
CA ASP A 536 -20.57 -61.15 -34.79
C ASP A 536 -21.39 -60.11 -35.59
N TYR A 537 -21.44 -58.84 -35.15
CA TYR A 537 -22.20 -57.81 -35.90
C TYR A 537 -21.30 -57.00 -36.83
N LEU A 538 -21.55 -57.14 -38.13
CA LEU A 538 -20.96 -56.30 -39.17
C LEU A 538 -21.87 -55.11 -39.47
N MET A 539 -21.36 -53.89 -39.33
CA MET A 539 -22.07 -52.67 -39.70
C MET A 539 -22.07 -52.49 -41.22
N VAL A 540 -23.25 -52.32 -41.80
CA VAL A 540 -23.45 -52.20 -43.24
C VAL A 540 -24.29 -50.97 -43.55
N GLU A 541 -23.88 -50.18 -44.55
CA GLU A 541 -24.68 -49.07 -45.02
C GLU A 541 -26.02 -49.57 -45.59
N ARG A 542 -27.11 -49.14 -44.95
CA ARG A 542 -28.48 -49.49 -45.32
C ARG A 542 -28.81 -49.16 -46.78
N ALA A 543 -28.15 -48.15 -47.36
CA ALA A 543 -28.30 -47.78 -48.76
C ALA A 543 -27.92 -48.93 -49.71
N HIS A 544 -26.78 -49.59 -49.48
CA HIS A 544 -26.32 -50.72 -50.30
C HIS A 544 -27.25 -51.94 -50.18
N ILE A 545 -27.78 -52.20 -48.98
CA ILE A 545 -28.74 -53.30 -48.75
C ILE A 545 -30.02 -53.00 -49.52
N SER A 546 -30.51 -51.77 -49.40
CA SER A 546 -31.75 -51.32 -50.06
C SER A 546 -31.63 -51.38 -51.58
N GLU A 547 -30.47 -51.04 -52.14
CA GLU A 547 -30.25 -51.10 -53.58
C GLU A 547 -30.18 -52.54 -54.11
N SER A 548 -29.48 -53.43 -53.39
CA SER A 548 -29.41 -54.85 -53.76
C SER A 548 -30.79 -55.52 -53.69
N LEU A 549 -31.61 -55.16 -52.68
CA LEU A 549 -33.00 -55.61 -52.57
C LEU A 549 -33.87 -55.08 -53.71
N ARG A 550 -33.71 -53.81 -54.11
CA ARG A 550 -34.43 -53.24 -55.26
C ARG A 550 -34.08 -53.94 -56.58
N MET A 551 -32.83 -54.34 -56.78
CA MET A 551 -32.42 -55.10 -57.97
C MET A 551 -33.06 -56.50 -57.99
N LEU A 552 -33.20 -57.14 -56.82
CA LEU A 552 -33.94 -58.40 -56.68
C LEU A 552 -35.44 -58.22 -56.95
N ASP A 553 -36.07 -57.18 -56.39
CA ASP A 553 -37.50 -56.92 -56.54
C ASP A 553 -37.92 -56.58 -57.99
N ARG A 554 -36.98 -56.05 -58.79
CA ARG A 554 -37.22 -55.66 -60.19
C ARG A 554 -36.83 -56.73 -61.21
N ALA A 555 -36.21 -57.83 -60.80
CA ALA A 555 -35.80 -58.89 -61.72
C ALA A 555 -37.02 -59.68 -62.21
N ASP A 556 -37.18 -59.81 -63.53
CA ASP A 556 -38.27 -60.60 -64.11
C ASP A 556 -38.04 -62.11 -63.88
N PRO A 557 -38.95 -62.84 -63.21
CA PRO A 557 -38.91 -64.30 -63.06
C PRO A 557 -38.69 -65.09 -64.36
N ALA A 558 -39.13 -64.56 -65.50
CA ALA A 558 -38.99 -65.20 -66.80
C ALA A 558 -37.63 -64.95 -67.49
N ASN A 559 -36.83 -63.99 -67.00
CA ASN A 559 -35.55 -63.61 -67.62
C ASN A 559 -34.34 -64.07 -66.78
N ALA A 560 -33.67 -65.12 -67.26
CA ALA A 560 -32.49 -65.67 -66.61
C ALA A 560 -31.28 -64.70 -66.58
N ALA A 561 -31.25 -63.65 -67.41
CA ALA A 561 -30.19 -62.65 -67.37
C ALA A 561 -30.38 -61.69 -66.17
N ASP A 562 -31.61 -61.27 -65.89
CA ASP A 562 -31.92 -60.33 -64.80
C ASP A 562 -31.68 -60.97 -63.44
N TRP A 563 -32.04 -62.25 -63.28
CA TRP A 563 -31.71 -63.01 -62.07
C TRP A 563 -30.22 -63.21 -61.85
N ARG A 564 -29.45 -63.44 -62.93
CA ARG A 564 -27.99 -63.51 -62.82
C ARG A 564 -27.42 -62.17 -62.38
N ALA A 565 -27.88 -61.06 -62.97
CA ALA A 565 -27.45 -59.73 -62.60
C ALA A 565 -27.79 -59.37 -61.14
N ALA A 566 -29.00 -59.69 -60.66
CA ALA A 566 -29.42 -59.46 -59.29
C ALA A 566 -28.65 -60.34 -58.29
N ARG A 567 -28.47 -61.64 -58.59
CA ARG A 567 -27.64 -62.55 -57.79
C ARG A 567 -26.21 -62.06 -57.69
N ASP A 568 -25.61 -61.65 -58.82
CA ASP A 568 -24.24 -61.19 -58.86
C ASP A 568 -24.09 -59.85 -58.13
N ALA A 569 -25.10 -58.98 -58.13
CA ALA A 569 -25.14 -57.75 -57.32
C ALA A 569 -25.14 -58.04 -55.81
N VAL A 570 -26.00 -58.95 -55.35
CA VAL A 570 -26.05 -59.36 -53.94
C VAL A 570 -24.74 -60.05 -53.53
N ARG A 571 -24.19 -60.92 -54.39
CA ARG A 571 -22.92 -61.58 -54.15
C ARG A 571 -21.77 -60.57 -54.04
N ARG A 572 -21.73 -59.55 -54.91
CA ARG A 572 -20.76 -58.44 -54.83
C ARG A 572 -20.87 -57.71 -53.51
N MET A 573 -22.09 -57.32 -53.12
CA MET A 573 -22.32 -56.66 -51.84
C MET A 573 -21.80 -57.51 -50.67
N LEU A 574 -22.23 -58.77 -50.59
CA LEU A 574 -21.80 -59.71 -49.54
C LEU A 574 -20.28 -59.98 -49.55
N SER A 575 -19.62 -59.92 -50.70
CA SER A 575 -18.16 -60.08 -50.78
C SER A 575 -17.38 -58.84 -50.33
N GLN A 576 -18.00 -57.66 -50.41
CA GLN A 576 -17.42 -56.39 -49.93
C GLN A 576 -17.68 -56.16 -48.44
N LEU A 577 -18.68 -56.84 -47.87
CA LEU A 577 -18.98 -56.82 -46.45
C LEU A 577 -17.79 -57.30 -45.62
N GLY A 578 -17.36 -56.48 -44.65
CA GLY A 578 -16.21 -56.78 -43.80
C GLY A 578 -14.87 -56.64 -44.53
N THR A 579 -14.84 -55.85 -45.61
CA THR A 579 -13.60 -55.51 -46.34
C THR A 579 -13.42 -54.01 -46.43
N GLN A 580 -12.18 -53.56 -46.41
CA GLN A 580 -11.81 -52.16 -46.56
C GLN A 580 -10.80 -51.98 -47.70
N GLY A 581 -10.72 -50.76 -48.25
CA GLY A 581 -9.70 -50.45 -49.23
C GLY A 581 -8.31 -50.59 -48.60
N ILE A 582 -7.33 -51.02 -49.39
CA ILE A 582 -5.94 -51.14 -48.90
C ILE A 582 -5.40 -49.76 -48.48
N GLY A 583 -5.77 -48.72 -49.22
CA GLY A 583 -5.49 -47.33 -48.84
C GLY A 583 -6.11 -46.95 -47.50
N ASP A 584 -7.35 -47.37 -47.22
CA ASP A 584 -8.02 -47.07 -45.95
C ASP A 584 -7.39 -47.84 -44.77
N ALA A 585 -7.07 -49.12 -44.97
CA ALA A 585 -6.39 -49.96 -43.98
C ALA A 585 -5.04 -49.37 -43.57
N LEU A 586 -4.34 -48.75 -44.52
CA LEU A 586 -3.04 -48.12 -44.31
C LEU A 586 -3.16 -46.59 -44.07
N GLY A 587 -4.35 -46.01 -44.15
CA GLY A 587 -4.54 -44.55 -44.16
C GLY A 587 -3.96 -43.90 -42.91
N GLY A 588 -4.27 -44.44 -41.74
CA GLY A 588 -3.70 -43.95 -40.48
C GLY A 588 -2.19 -44.15 -40.33
N VAL A 589 -1.56 -45.04 -41.12
CA VAL A 589 -0.09 -45.14 -41.21
C VAL A 589 0.44 -43.99 -42.04
N ILE A 590 -0.13 -43.79 -43.23
CA ILE A 590 0.29 -42.77 -44.19
C ILE A 590 0.13 -41.36 -43.61
N GLU A 591 -1.00 -41.09 -42.94
CA GLU A 591 -1.27 -39.81 -42.26
C GLU A 591 -0.26 -39.50 -41.15
N SER A 592 0.36 -40.53 -40.55
CA SER A 592 1.36 -40.34 -39.49
C SER A 592 2.78 -40.13 -40.02
N LEU A 593 3.03 -40.33 -41.33
CA LEU A 593 4.38 -40.20 -41.90
C LEU A 593 4.94 -38.78 -41.88
N PRO A 594 4.16 -37.70 -42.11
CA PRO A 594 4.69 -36.35 -42.03
C PRO A 594 5.25 -35.99 -40.65
N SER A 595 4.61 -36.43 -39.55
CA SER A 595 5.13 -36.16 -38.20
C SER A 595 6.39 -36.95 -37.93
N LEU A 596 6.45 -38.21 -38.36
CA LEU A 596 7.63 -39.07 -38.23
C LEU A 596 8.82 -38.54 -39.03
N ALA A 597 8.59 -38.07 -40.26
CA ALA A 597 9.63 -37.46 -41.09
C ALA A 597 10.18 -36.17 -40.44
N THR A 598 9.29 -35.36 -39.86
CA THR A 598 9.67 -34.15 -39.10
C THR A 598 10.55 -34.49 -37.91
N GLU A 599 10.18 -35.51 -37.12
CA GLU A 599 10.97 -35.98 -35.96
C GLU A 599 12.38 -36.42 -36.37
N LEU A 600 12.51 -37.07 -37.53
CA LEU A 600 13.78 -37.56 -38.08
C LEU A 600 14.54 -36.50 -38.90
N GLY A 601 14.03 -35.27 -38.98
CA GLY A 601 14.65 -34.17 -39.73
C GLY A 601 14.72 -34.38 -41.24
N LYS A 602 13.84 -35.20 -41.81
CA LYS A 602 13.76 -35.50 -43.25
C LYS A 602 12.44 -35.01 -43.85
N PRO A 603 12.38 -34.65 -45.15
CA PRO A 603 11.13 -34.34 -45.82
C PRO A 603 10.18 -35.56 -45.83
N ALA A 604 8.89 -35.32 -45.69
CA ALA A 604 7.89 -36.39 -45.75
C ALA A 604 7.92 -37.08 -47.14
N PRO A 605 8.05 -38.42 -47.20
CA PRO A 605 8.05 -39.13 -48.47
C PRO A 605 6.66 -39.15 -49.11
N VAL A 606 6.63 -39.24 -50.43
CA VAL A 606 5.39 -39.48 -51.18
C VAL A 606 5.13 -40.98 -51.22
N VAL A 607 3.95 -41.40 -50.74
CA VAL A 607 3.53 -42.80 -50.76
C VAL A 607 2.57 -43.05 -51.91
N HIS A 608 2.88 -44.04 -52.74
CA HIS A 608 2.01 -44.51 -53.81
C HIS A 608 1.53 -45.92 -53.50
N ILE A 609 0.21 -46.12 -53.55
CA ILE A 609 -0.40 -47.45 -53.35
C ILE A 609 -1.08 -47.86 -54.65
N ASP A 610 -0.55 -48.91 -55.28
CA ASP A 610 -1.23 -49.62 -56.36
C ASP A 610 -1.93 -50.85 -55.79
N SER A 611 -3.20 -50.68 -55.42
CA SER A 611 -4.03 -51.77 -54.88
C SER A 611 -4.55 -52.71 -55.96
N ARG A 612 -4.41 -52.37 -57.25
CA ARG A 612 -5.02 -53.11 -58.38
C ARG A 612 -6.50 -53.49 -58.14
N GLY A 613 -7.27 -52.63 -57.48
CA GLY A 613 -8.68 -52.90 -57.16
C GLY A 613 -8.93 -53.91 -56.05
N TRP A 614 -7.90 -54.56 -55.50
CA TRP A 614 -8.04 -55.51 -54.39
C TRP A 614 -8.33 -54.80 -53.08
N ARG A 615 -9.10 -55.50 -52.24
CA ARG A 615 -9.49 -55.09 -50.89
C ARG A 615 -9.01 -56.12 -49.88
N VAL A 616 -8.95 -55.71 -48.62
CA VAL A 616 -8.55 -56.59 -47.51
C VAL A 616 -9.67 -56.76 -46.51
N ARG A 617 -9.79 -57.95 -45.92
CA ARG A 617 -10.73 -58.19 -44.83
C ARG A 617 -10.38 -57.34 -43.61
N SER A 618 -11.39 -56.83 -42.92
CA SER A 618 -11.20 -55.94 -41.76
C SER A 618 -10.44 -56.60 -40.61
N GLU A 619 -10.52 -57.92 -40.50
CA GLU A 619 -9.81 -58.72 -39.49
C GLU A 619 -8.27 -58.61 -39.58
N ILE A 620 -7.70 -58.46 -40.78
CA ILE A 620 -6.24 -58.40 -40.96
C ILE A 620 -5.68 -56.98 -40.90
N ALA A 621 -6.55 -55.97 -40.88
CA ALA A 621 -6.15 -54.56 -40.93
C ALA A 621 -5.29 -54.10 -39.74
N PRO A 622 -5.53 -54.54 -38.49
CA PRO A 622 -4.65 -54.19 -37.38
C PRO A 622 -3.22 -54.71 -37.56
N THR A 623 -3.07 -55.95 -38.06
CA THR A 623 -1.77 -56.57 -38.35
C THR A 623 -1.07 -55.80 -39.48
N LEU A 624 -1.78 -55.50 -40.57
CA LEU A 624 -1.24 -54.69 -41.67
C LEU A 624 -0.79 -53.31 -41.17
N LYS A 625 -1.61 -52.62 -40.36
CA LYS A 625 -1.24 -51.32 -39.79
C LYS A 625 0.07 -51.41 -39.01
N ASN A 626 0.19 -52.37 -38.11
CA ASN A 626 1.39 -52.53 -37.29
C ASN A 626 2.63 -52.84 -38.15
N VAL A 627 2.51 -53.79 -39.08
CA VAL A 627 3.60 -54.18 -39.99
C VAL A 627 4.06 -52.99 -40.82
N PHE A 628 3.12 -52.30 -41.50
CA PHE A 628 3.45 -51.20 -42.39
C PHE A 628 3.93 -49.95 -41.64
N MET A 629 3.46 -49.67 -40.41
CA MET A 629 4.06 -48.62 -39.57
C MET A 629 5.58 -48.83 -39.41
N HIS A 630 5.98 -50.08 -39.15
CA HIS A 630 7.40 -50.40 -38.96
C HIS A 630 8.18 -50.37 -40.27
N LEU A 631 7.63 -50.92 -41.35
CA LEU A 631 8.29 -50.89 -42.66
C LEU A 631 8.48 -49.46 -43.17
N MET A 632 7.45 -48.61 -43.05
CA MET A 632 7.52 -47.21 -43.45
C MET A 632 8.49 -46.41 -42.60
N ARG A 633 8.54 -46.67 -41.28
CA ARG A 633 9.55 -46.06 -40.40
C ARG A 633 10.96 -46.47 -40.80
N ASN A 634 11.21 -47.74 -41.08
CA ASN A 634 12.53 -48.22 -41.50
C ASN A 634 12.95 -47.61 -42.85
N ALA A 635 12.00 -47.48 -43.78
CA ALA A 635 12.22 -46.80 -45.04
C ALA A 635 12.62 -45.33 -44.82
N ILE A 636 11.96 -44.59 -43.92
CA ILE A 636 12.29 -43.17 -43.65
C ILE A 636 13.59 -43.04 -42.86
N ASP A 637 13.81 -43.83 -41.81
CA ASP A 637 14.96 -43.72 -40.92
C ASP A 637 16.24 -44.17 -41.61
N HIS A 638 16.23 -45.35 -42.22
CA HIS A 638 17.44 -46.00 -42.74
C HIS A 638 17.51 -46.06 -44.27
N GLY A 639 16.37 -46.14 -44.97
CA GLY A 639 16.33 -46.21 -46.44
C GLY A 639 16.59 -44.85 -47.10
N ILE A 640 15.69 -43.89 -46.87
CA ILE A 640 15.66 -42.58 -47.52
C ILE A 640 16.77 -41.69 -46.94
N GLU A 641 17.57 -41.11 -47.81
CA GLU A 641 18.67 -40.23 -47.44
C GLU A 641 18.19 -38.83 -47.04
N THR A 642 19.06 -38.06 -46.38
CA THR A 642 18.74 -36.66 -46.04
C THR A 642 18.63 -35.80 -47.30
N SER A 643 17.95 -34.66 -47.21
CA SER A 643 17.76 -33.75 -48.36
C SER A 643 19.06 -33.38 -49.09
N ASP A 644 20.14 -33.20 -48.33
CA ASP A 644 21.45 -32.80 -48.88
C ASP A 644 22.16 -33.98 -49.57
N GLU A 645 22.11 -35.18 -48.97
CA GLU A 645 22.62 -36.41 -49.60
C GLU A 645 21.85 -36.74 -50.89
N ARG A 646 20.52 -36.55 -50.90
CA ARG A 646 19.68 -36.79 -52.08
C ARG A 646 19.99 -35.82 -53.20
N ARG A 647 20.16 -34.53 -52.91
CA ARG A 647 20.57 -33.52 -53.91
C ARG A 647 21.97 -33.83 -54.47
N ALA A 648 22.91 -34.28 -53.64
CA ALA A 648 24.23 -34.69 -54.09
C ALA A 648 24.20 -35.93 -55.01
N ALA A 649 23.23 -36.82 -54.81
CA ALA A 649 22.97 -37.99 -55.66
C ALA A 649 22.04 -37.70 -56.86
N GLY A 650 21.63 -36.45 -57.07
CA GLY A 650 20.73 -36.06 -58.17
C GLY A 650 19.26 -36.49 -58.00
N LYS A 651 18.85 -36.91 -56.80
CA LYS A 651 17.48 -37.36 -56.48
C LYS A 651 16.58 -36.20 -56.00
N PRO A 652 15.25 -36.30 -56.14
CA PRO A 652 14.31 -35.35 -55.55
C PRO A 652 14.45 -35.24 -54.03
N ALA A 653 14.15 -34.06 -53.47
CA ALA A 653 14.32 -33.81 -52.03
C ALA A 653 13.39 -34.66 -51.14
N ALA A 654 12.16 -34.94 -51.59
CA ALA A 654 11.28 -35.92 -50.96
C ALA A 654 11.57 -37.32 -51.54
N GLY A 655 11.63 -38.33 -50.67
CA GLY A 655 11.71 -39.74 -51.11
C GLY A 655 10.37 -40.27 -51.57
N THR A 656 10.39 -41.41 -52.26
CA THR A 656 9.19 -42.11 -52.73
C THR A 656 9.15 -43.52 -52.16
N ILE A 657 7.96 -43.92 -51.70
CA ILE A 657 7.69 -45.28 -51.24
C ILE A 657 6.51 -45.83 -52.03
N ASP A 658 6.74 -46.89 -52.78
CA ASP A 658 5.75 -47.60 -53.59
C ASP A 658 5.29 -48.86 -52.88
N VAL A 659 3.97 -49.04 -52.78
CA VAL A 659 3.32 -50.27 -52.30
C VAL A 659 2.49 -50.84 -53.43
N ALA A 660 2.93 -51.97 -53.99
CA ALA A 660 2.16 -52.73 -54.97
C ALA A 660 1.51 -53.94 -54.33
N VAL A 661 0.28 -54.25 -54.74
CA VAL A 661 -0.48 -55.40 -54.24
C VAL A 661 -0.68 -56.40 -55.37
N ASP A 662 -0.40 -57.66 -55.07
CA ASP A 662 -0.59 -58.79 -55.98
C ASP A 662 -1.31 -59.93 -55.26
N VAL A 663 -2.19 -60.62 -55.96
CA VAL A 663 -2.94 -61.76 -55.40
C VAL A 663 -2.85 -62.91 -56.38
N ASP A 664 -2.35 -64.06 -55.90
CA ASP A 664 -2.44 -65.33 -56.62
C ASP A 664 -3.32 -66.35 -55.87
N ALA A 665 -3.33 -67.60 -56.34
CA ALA A 665 -4.16 -68.65 -55.76
C ALA A 665 -3.80 -68.99 -54.30
N GLU A 666 -2.59 -68.64 -53.84
CA GLU A 666 -2.06 -69.05 -52.54
C GLU A 666 -1.91 -67.87 -51.57
N ALA A 667 -1.51 -66.70 -52.05
CA ALA A 667 -1.16 -65.56 -51.20
C ALA A 667 -1.60 -64.18 -51.73
N LEU A 668 -1.96 -63.32 -50.78
CA LEU A 668 -1.99 -61.88 -50.92
C LEU A 668 -0.60 -61.32 -50.62
N ARG A 669 0.05 -60.73 -51.62
CA ARG A 669 1.40 -60.16 -51.51
C ARG A 669 1.35 -58.64 -51.56
N PHE A 670 2.07 -58.02 -50.64
CA PHE A 670 2.41 -56.60 -50.71
C PHE A 670 3.90 -56.47 -50.99
N VAL A 671 4.23 -55.72 -52.04
CA VAL A 671 5.61 -55.43 -52.43
C VAL A 671 5.87 -53.97 -52.13
N LEU A 672 6.72 -53.73 -51.14
CA LEU A 672 7.14 -52.41 -50.72
C LEU A 672 8.52 -52.09 -51.28
N ARG A 673 8.64 -50.93 -51.95
CA ARG A 673 9.89 -50.43 -52.50
C ARG A 673 10.08 -48.97 -52.12
N ASP A 674 11.30 -48.61 -51.70
CA ASP A 674 11.71 -47.22 -51.53
C ASP A 674 12.80 -46.84 -52.54
N ASP A 675 12.94 -45.54 -52.82
CA ASP A 675 13.95 -44.97 -53.72
C ASP A 675 15.23 -44.51 -52.99
N GLY A 676 15.46 -45.05 -51.79
CA GLY A 676 16.57 -44.67 -50.91
C GLY A 676 17.92 -45.27 -51.30
N ARG A 677 18.81 -45.39 -50.31
CA ARG A 677 20.19 -45.86 -50.50
C ARG A 677 20.33 -47.37 -50.62
N GLY A 678 19.26 -48.13 -50.34
CA GLY A 678 19.28 -49.60 -50.30
C GLY A 678 19.79 -50.17 -48.97
N LEU A 679 19.85 -51.50 -48.88
CA LEU A 679 20.21 -52.24 -47.67
C LEU A 679 21.73 -52.25 -47.46
N ALA A 680 22.18 -51.78 -46.30
CA ALA A 680 23.60 -51.68 -45.93
C ALA A 680 24.20 -53.02 -45.48
N LEU A 681 24.55 -53.90 -46.42
CA LEU A 681 25.00 -55.27 -46.13
C LEU A 681 26.27 -55.33 -45.30
N ASP A 682 27.24 -54.44 -45.52
CA ASP A 682 28.49 -54.42 -44.74
C ASP A 682 28.26 -54.05 -43.28
N ARG A 683 27.29 -53.17 -43.01
CA ARG A 683 26.89 -52.82 -41.65
C ARG A 683 26.20 -54.00 -40.96
N ILE A 684 25.35 -54.73 -41.68
CA ILE A 684 24.69 -55.93 -41.16
C ILE A 684 25.72 -57.02 -40.81
N ARG A 685 26.71 -57.24 -41.69
CA ARG A 685 27.83 -58.15 -41.43
C ARG A 685 28.62 -57.75 -40.19
N ALA A 686 28.99 -56.47 -40.08
CA ALA A 686 29.74 -55.96 -38.93
C ALA A 686 28.98 -56.19 -37.60
N ILE A 687 27.69 -55.86 -37.55
CA ILE A 687 26.83 -56.08 -36.37
C ILE A 687 26.74 -57.58 -36.04
N ALA A 688 26.63 -58.44 -37.05
CA ALA A 688 26.54 -59.88 -36.86
C ALA A 688 27.87 -60.48 -36.34
N HIS A 689 29.03 -59.95 -36.76
CA HIS A 689 30.33 -60.32 -36.19
C HIS A 689 30.52 -59.81 -34.76
N GLU A 690 30.17 -58.55 -34.47
CA GLU A 690 30.24 -57.96 -33.12
C GLU A 690 29.40 -58.78 -32.11
N ARG A 691 28.29 -59.36 -32.56
CA ARG A 691 27.37 -60.15 -31.74
C ARG A 691 27.64 -61.65 -31.75
N GLY A 692 28.72 -62.09 -32.40
CA GLY A 692 29.12 -63.50 -32.46
C GLY A 692 28.17 -64.40 -33.27
N TRP A 693 27.34 -63.83 -34.16
CA TRP A 693 26.45 -64.59 -35.04
C TRP A 693 27.16 -65.14 -36.27
N LEU A 694 28.31 -64.55 -36.63
CA LEU A 694 29.18 -64.98 -37.71
C LEU A 694 30.60 -65.19 -37.18
N ASP A 695 31.16 -66.37 -37.44
CA ASP A 695 32.56 -66.67 -37.14
C ASP A 695 33.48 -65.94 -38.13
N ALA A 696 34.56 -65.35 -37.62
CA ALA A 696 35.52 -64.59 -38.43
C ALA A 696 36.26 -65.44 -39.48
N ASN A 697 36.28 -66.77 -39.31
CA ASN A 697 36.91 -67.73 -40.22
C ASN A 697 35.90 -68.62 -40.99
N GLY A 698 34.59 -68.30 -40.94
CA GLY A 698 33.55 -69.06 -41.64
C GLY A 698 33.46 -68.77 -43.15
N PRO A 699 32.77 -69.61 -43.94
CA PRO A 699 32.51 -69.34 -45.35
C PRO A 699 31.67 -68.07 -45.52
N ALA A 700 32.00 -67.26 -46.53
CA ALA A 700 31.28 -66.02 -46.82
C ALA A 700 29.81 -66.31 -47.12
N LEU A 701 28.91 -65.68 -46.36
CA LEU A 701 27.46 -65.76 -46.60
C LEU A 701 27.09 -65.01 -47.88
N SER A 702 26.10 -65.53 -48.61
CA SER A 702 25.48 -64.78 -49.71
C SER A 702 24.78 -63.52 -49.19
N ASP A 703 24.61 -62.53 -50.06
CA ASP A 703 23.94 -61.28 -49.70
C ASP A 703 22.52 -61.52 -49.15
N GLU A 704 21.81 -62.54 -49.65
CA GLU A 704 20.48 -62.95 -49.18
C GLU A 704 20.54 -63.50 -47.75
N ALA A 705 21.52 -64.38 -47.47
CA ALA A 705 21.70 -64.95 -46.14
C ALA A 705 22.13 -63.88 -45.12
N VAL A 706 22.88 -62.85 -45.56
CA VAL A 706 23.19 -61.67 -44.74
C VAL A 706 21.95 -60.84 -44.49
N ALA A 707 21.13 -60.57 -45.51
CA ALA A 707 19.90 -59.81 -45.38
C ALA A 707 18.92 -60.49 -44.41
N GLU A 708 18.85 -61.82 -44.40
CA GLU A 708 17.96 -62.59 -43.51
C GLU A 708 18.30 -62.38 -42.01
N LEU A 709 19.54 -62.00 -41.69
CA LEU A 709 19.95 -61.74 -40.30
C LEU A 709 19.18 -60.58 -39.65
N ILE A 710 18.59 -59.66 -40.44
CA ILE A 710 17.79 -58.56 -39.87
C ILE A 710 16.56 -59.06 -39.12
N PHE A 711 16.05 -60.24 -39.48
CA PHE A 711 14.89 -60.87 -38.85
C PHE A 711 15.27 -61.71 -37.62
N ARG A 712 16.55 -61.78 -37.25
CA ARG A 712 16.97 -62.50 -36.04
C ARG A 712 16.58 -61.72 -34.78
N PRO A 713 16.05 -62.42 -33.75
CA PRO A 713 15.76 -61.81 -32.47
C PRO A 713 16.96 -61.05 -31.92
N GLY A 714 16.71 -59.80 -31.54
CA GLY A 714 17.72 -58.90 -31.00
C GLY A 714 18.47 -58.07 -32.04
N PHE A 715 18.36 -58.31 -33.36
CA PHE A 715 19.00 -57.49 -34.40
C PHE A 715 18.51 -56.03 -34.31
N SER A 716 19.43 -55.07 -34.11
CA SER A 716 19.13 -53.63 -34.08
C SER A 716 20.36 -52.83 -34.44
N THR A 717 20.16 -51.74 -35.19
CA THR A 717 21.20 -50.83 -35.71
C THR A 717 21.53 -49.67 -34.76
N ALA A 718 20.78 -49.52 -33.66
CA ALA A 718 20.93 -48.44 -32.68
C ALA A 718 22.04 -48.74 -31.66
N ARG A 719 23.01 -47.82 -31.50
CA ARG A 719 24.13 -47.94 -30.53
C ARG A 719 23.78 -47.46 -29.10
N ALA A 720 22.63 -46.82 -28.91
CA ALA A 720 22.11 -46.39 -27.62
C ALA A 720 20.58 -46.51 -27.60
N VAL A 721 20.01 -46.94 -26.46
CA VAL A 721 18.56 -46.93 -26.24
C VAL A 721 18.17 -45.49 -25.89
N THR A 722 17.58 -44.76 -26.83
CA THR A 722 17.07 -43.41 -26.56
C THR A 722 15.73 -43.49 -25.82
N GLU A 723 15.59 -42.76 -24.71
CA GLU A 723 14.42 -42.81 -23.82
C GLU A 723 13.12 -42.28 -24.42
N VAL A 724 13.11 -41.77 -25.66
CA VAL A 724 11.94 -41.10 -26.27
C VAL A 724 11.10 -42.00 -27.17
N SER A 725 11.51 -43.22 -27.50
CA SER A 725 10.62 -44.20 -28.15
C SER A 725 10.87 -45.60 -27.61
N GLY A 726 10.32 -45.87 -26.43
CA GLY A 726 10.51 -47.12 -25.68
C GLY A 726 9.80 -48.33 -26.29
N ARG A 727 10.21 -48.75 -27.49
CA ARG A 727 10.19 -50.10 -28.06
C ARG A 727 10.75 -49.99 -29.49
N GLY A 728 12.06 -50.14 -29.64
CA GLY A 728 12.62 -50.45 -30.96
C GLY A 728 12.08 -51.80 -31.40
N VAL A 729 10.93 -51.82 -32.07
CA VAL A 729 10.35 -53.03 -32.65
C VAL A 729 11.21 -53.40 -33.85
N GLY A 730 12.04 -54.44 -33.68
CA GLY A 730 12.89 -54.98 -34.74
C GLY A 730 12.07 -55.71 -35.81
N MET A 731 12.74 -56.03 -36.92
CA MET A 731 12.13 -56.80 -38.02
C MET A 731 11.73 -58.23 -37.59
N ASP A 732 12.29 -58.75 -36.49
CA ASP A 732 11.92 -60.01 -35.85
C ASP A 732 10.47 -60.00 -35.30
N ALA A 733 10.07 -58.92 -34.64
CA ALA A 733 8.71 -58.73 -34.14
C ALA A 733 7.71 -58.55 -35.30
N VAL A 734 8.10 -57.83 -36.36
CA VAL A 734 7.30 -57.70 -37.58
C VAL A 734 7.01 -59.07 -38.21
N ARG A 735 8.03 -59.92 -38.34
CA ARG A 735 7.87 -61.29 -38.85
C ARG A 735 6.97 -62.14 -37.94
N ASN A 736 7.08 -62.01 -36.62
CA ASN A 736 6.22 -62.75 -35.69
C ASN A 736 4.74 -62.31 -35.76
N PHE A 737 4.47 -61.02 -35.98
CA PHE A 737 3.10 -60.55 -36.19
C PHE A 737 2.48 -61.17 -37.44
N LEU A 738 3.23 -61.26 -38.54
CA LEU A 738 2.75 -61.88 -39.77
C LEU A 738 2.55 -63.39 -39.62
N LYS A 739 3.48 -64.09 -38.95
CA LYS A 739 3.35 -65.54 -38.71
C LYS A 739 2.12 -65.93 -37.92
N ARG A 740 1.68 -65.07 -36.98
CA ARG A 740 0.46 -65.31 -36.18
C ARG A 740 -0.79 -65.45 -37.06
N ASP A 741 -0.84 -64.72 -38.16
CA ASP A 741 -1.97 -64.73 -39.11
C ASP A 741 -1.71 -65.68 -40.30
N GLY A 742 -0.63 -66.46 -40.26
CA GLY A 742 -0.23 -67.40 -41.31
C GLY A 742 0.48 -66.76 -42.50
N GLY A 743 1.00 -65.54 -42.33
CA GLY A 743 1.82 -64.83 -43.31
C GLY A 743 3.33 -64.92 -43.05
N ASP A 744 4.10 -64.30 -43.93
CA ASP A 744 5.56 -64.18 -43.82
C ASP A 744 6.09 -62.89 -44.46
N ILE A 745 7.35 -62.57 -44.20
CA ILE A 745 8.05 -61.41 -44.78
C ILE A 745 9.44 -61.79 -45.25
N VAL A 746 9.76 -61.42 -46.48
CA VAL A 746 11.06 -61.68 -47.11
C VAL A 746 11.59 -60.42 -47.80
N LEU A 747 12.91 -60.36 -47.96
CA LEU A 747 13.56 -59.33 -48.77
C LEU A 747 14.01 -59.93 -50.10
N ARG A 748 13.84 -59.18 -51.19
CA ARG A 748 14.33 -59.57 -52.52
C ARG A 748 15.18 -58.43 -53.08
N PHE A 749 16.39 -58.74 -53.54
CA PHE A 749 17.22 -57.76 -54.23
C PHE A 749 16.75 -57.55 -55.68
N THR A 750 16.75 -56.31 -56.14
CA THR A 750 16.26 -55.92 -57.47
C THR A 750 17.39 -55.51 -58.43
N ASP A 751 18.63 -55.50 -57.95
CA ASP A 751 19.83 -55.20 -58.74
C ASP A 751 20.72 -56.44 -58.96
N ALA A 752 21.58 -56.35 -59.99
CA ALA A 752 22.62 -57.34 -60.26
C ALA A 752 23.97 -57.02 -59.57
N CYS A 753 23.99 -56.06 -58.64
CA CYS A 753 25.20 -55.50 -58.01
C CYS A 753 25.65 -56.34 -56.80
N VAL A 754 25.87 -57.64 -57.01
CA VAL A 754 26.25 -58.59 -55.96
C VAL A 754 27.56 -58.16 -55.28
N GLY A 755 27.57 -58.08 -53.95
CA GLY A 755 28.73 -57.67 -53.16
C GLY A 755 28.92 -56.15 -52.99
N ALA A 756 28.00 -55.32 -53.48
CA ALA A 756 28.03 -53.88 -53.22
C ALA A 756 27.73 -53.56 -51.74
N PRO A 757 28.27 -52.44 -51.19
CA PRO A 757 28.06 -52.07 -49.78
C PRO A 757 26.59 -51.74 -49.46
N TYR A 758 25.86 -51.27 -50.47
CA TYR A 758 24.43 -51.07 -50.44
C TYR A 758 23.79 -51.73 -51.66
N ARG A 759 22.68 -52.45 -51.46
CA ARG A 759 21.92 -53.08 -52.54
C ARG A 759 20.46 -52.68 -52.51
N ALA A 760 19.90 -52.39 -53.67
CA ALA A 760 18.49 -52.09 -53.85
C ALA A 760 17.66 -53.36 -53.63
N PHE A 761 16.62 -53.22 -52.81
CA PHE A 761 15.77 -54.34 -52.41
C PHE A 761 14.31 -53.91 -52.38
N GLU A 762 13.44 -54.90 -52.37
CA GLU A 762 12.04 -54.72 -52.05
C GLU A 762 11.66 -55.68 -50.92
N THR A 763 10.69 -55.25 -50.13
CA THR A 763 10.15 -56.03 -49.01
C THR A 763 8.85 -56.66 -49.44
N ILE A 764 8.77 -57.99 -49.40
CA ILE A 764 7.58 -58.75 -49.79
C ILE A 764 6.92 -59.28 -48.53
N VAL A 765 5.74 -58.75 -48.22
CA VAL A 765 4.86 -59.23 -47.15
C VAL A 765 3.81 -60.13 -47.77
N SER A 766 3.76 -61.39 -47.34
CA SER A 766 2.80 -62.39 -47.84
C SER A 766 1.81 -62.74 -46.75
N LEU A 767 0.53 -62.77 -47.10
CA LEU A 767 -0.57 -63.20 -46.24
C LEU A 767 -1.40 -64.26 -46.98
N PRO A 768 -2.11 -65.16 -46.27
CA PRO A 768 -3.01 -66.12 -46.91
C PRO A 768 -4.05 -65.45 -47.83
N ALA A 769 -4.26 -65.99 -49.03
CA ALA A 769 -5.19 -65.41 -50.02
C ALA A 769 -6.62 -65.18 -49.51
N ARG A 770 -7.05 -65.91 -48.45
CA ARG A 770 -8.36 -65.72 -47.81
C ARG A 770 -8.61 -64.30 -47.31
N PHE A 771 -7.56 -63.53 -47.03
CA PHE A 771 -7.65 -62.15 -46.56
C PHE A 771 -7.85 -61.13 -47.70
N ALA A 772 -7.64 -61.54 -48.96
CA ALA A 772 -7.94 -60.73 -50.12
C ALA A 772 -9.42 -60.85 -50.51
N ALA A 773 -9.97 -59.74 -50.98
CA ALA A 773 -11.28 -59.69 -51.60
C ALA A 773 -11.20 -58.89 -52.89
N ASP A 774 -11.80 -59.40 -53.96
CA ASP A 774 -11.83 -58.72 -55.25
C ASP A 774 -12.75 -57.49 -55.15
N GLY A 775 -12.20 -56.31 -55.46
CA GLY A 775 -12.93 -55.06 -55.51
C GLY A 775 -13.31 -54.62 -56.93
N HIS A 776 -12.98 -55.40 -57.97
CA HIS A 776 -13.37 -55.09 -59.34
C HIS A 776 -14.87 -55.30 -59.58
N ALA A 777 -15.52 -54.27 -60.13
CA ALA A 777 -16.81 -54.41 -60.77
C ALA A 777 -16.60 -55.01 -62.17
N HIS A 778 -16.65 -56.34 -62.31
CA HIS A 778 -16.57 -56.93 -63.65
C HIS A 778 -17.87 -56.70 -64.45
N GLY A 779 -17.80 -55.73 -65.36
CA GLY A 779 -18.28 -55.90 -66.73
C GLY A 779 -17.12 -56.46 -67.57
N ASP A 780 -17.47 -57.40 -68.44
CA ASP A 780 -16.64 -58.08 -69.44
C ASP A 780 -15.70 -59.19 -68.96
N GLY A 781 -15.96 -60.37 -69.50
CA GLY A 781 -15.23 -61.59 -69.21
C GLY A 781 -13.83 -61.57 -69.79
N HIS A 782 -12.84 -61.76 -68.93
CA HIS A 782 -11.65 -62.51 -69.25
C HIS A 782 -11.56 -63.70 -68.31
N ALA A 783 -11.95 -64.84 -68.86
CA ALA A 783 -11.47 -66.13 -68.40
C ALA A 783 -9.93 -66.12 -68.46
N ALA A 784 -9.32 -66.74 -67.46
CA ALA A 784 -8.08 -67.50 -67.54
C ALA A 784 -7.18 -67.18 -68.76
N ASP A 785 -6.29 -66.18 -68.63
CA ASP A 785 -5.05 -66.08 -69.40
C ASP A 785 -4.06 -65.16 -68.66
N ALA A 786 -3.60 -65.63 -67.50
CA ALA A 786 -2.36 -65.17 -66.88
C ALA A 786 -1.64 -66.35 -66.21
N ALA A 787 -1.69 -67.52 -66.84
CA ALA A 787 -0.73 -68.57 -66.57
C ALA A 787 0.56 -68.23 -67.35
N GLY A 788 1.59 -67.78 -66.65
CA GLY A 788 2.97 -67.87 -67.14
C GLY A 788 3.68 -66.59 -67.57
N GLN A 789 3.70 -65.53 -66.74
CA GLN A 789 4.77 -64.54 -66.81
C GLN A 789 5.39 -64.30 -65.42
N PRO A 790 6.72 -64.46 -65.26
CA PRO A 790 7.38 -64.24 -63.98
C PRO A 790 7.28 -62.76 -63.58
N ALA A 791 7.25 -62.52 -62.27
CA ALA A 791 7.15 -61.20 -61.63
C ALA A 791 8.22 -60.18 -62.11
N ASP A 792 9.28 -60.64 -62.78
CA ASP A 792 10.41 -59.83 -63.24
C ASP A 792 10.08 -58.89 -64.41
N ALA A 793 8.99 -59.11 -65.14
CA ALA A 793 8.69 -58.32 -66.34
C ALA A 793 7.95 -56.98 -66.09
N TRP A 794 7.41 -56.74 -64.88
CA TRP A 794 6.46 -55.64 -64.66
C TRP A 794 7.03 -54.38 -64.01
N ILE A 795 8.25 -54.42 -63.47
CA ILE A 795 8.88 -53.25 -62.81
C ILE A 795 9.49 -52.28 -63.84
N GLY A 796 9.73 -52.71 -65.09
CA GLY A 796 10.43 -51.90 -66.10
C GLY A 796 9.61 -50.78 -66.78
N ALA A 797 8.27 -50.85 -66.79
CA ALA A 797 7.47 -50.00 -67.70
C ALA A 797 7.15 -48.59 -67.18
N ARG A 798 7.33 -48.30 -65.88
CA ARG A 798 7.13 -46.93 -65.32
C ARG A 798 8.42 -46.17 -65.02
N PHE A 799 9.59 -46.81 -65.12
CA PHE A 799 10.89 -46.20 -64.79
C PHE A 799 11.74 -45.84 -66.03
N SER A 800 11.19 -45.88 -67.25
CA SER A 800 11.91 -45.59 -68.51
C SER A 800 11.72 -44.15 -69.06
N THR A 801 11.14 -43.20 -68.32
CA THR A 801 10.91 -41.83 -68.84
C THR A 801 11.63 -40.72 -68.10
N ALA A 802 12.82 -40.98 -67.55
CA ALA A 802 13.68 -39.94 -66.97
C ALA A 802 15.10 -39.90 -67.57
N GLU A 803 15.29 -40.39 -68.80
CA GLU A 803 16.44 -40.03 -69.64
C GLU A 803 15.93 -39.39 -70.94
N ARG A 804 15.66 -38.07 -70.88
CA ARG A 804 15.73 -37.08 -71.98
C ARG A 804 14.91 -35.83 -71.60
N SER A 805 15.58 -34.90 -70.93
CA SER A 805 15.65 -33.46 -71.29
C SER A 805 16.33 -32.69 -70.17
#